data_AF-A0A1X7FXT1-F1
#
_entry.id   AF-A0A1X7FXT1-F1
#
_cell.length_a   1.000
_cell.length_b   1.000
_cell.length_c   1.000
_cell.angle_alpha   90.00
_cell.angle_beta   90.00
_cell.angle_gamma   90.00
#
_symmetry.space_group_name_H-M   'P 1'
#
loop_
_entity.id
_entity.type
_entity.pdbx_description
1 polymer ?
#
loop_
_entity_poly.entity_id
_entity_poly.type
_entity_poly.pdbx_seq_one_letter_code
_entity_poly.pdbx_strand_id
1 'polypeptide(L)'
;MPKQDIASRQFQRKIIEFCEVRIAPATSNRVLENIKPYLVCLIIYRKSPPLLNGRINWAAIADACGIEEDLAPELKKQLRPGLDAIIRWLGAPAALEDSRPSKRKSRAATPGMRAPTSTTSSTRKPQRMGSDGAAFQSVSAQRGPEPKPIQEFPEPLFEAADDPETFRDALVYHMRRFGDSYWQLYRAIVRLGETFDEKTLLSWVQGEHAPRSIASFDILSRIERRYQLRQGYFKEKLPHQSRSRQGHDLGDISPAERRRLTWHLPDDFGSLPFSKREEILDWVRRVIISGSTDYRRYQAAASKQRYAIRFPGVTYGAGSLSPRSPFLTTGANSSADVPFEDPDLLSGVVDAPPQLAMEMADLIRFKTSTLTAIGFQRNGVWGEETASQKIEHLGLMFGALAASPTGIVKGRGVPLSQLTFGLLIFPGVWDWYLQWREQRRGFYTKWEEDMLMVAQALTRAEVGWIRQHPELLKYVLPIEGLIAPEEIEFATRDWHGACDAFHRHAANRSKEVQRVMRVHRDPFEPIMVILEADSPLAEYRKITDEILKRMPDQDRYPRPAAETVRSFLMLRLGLHLGLRQKNLRQLRLCPRGHFPTSERRLEDMKCGELRWSDRERGWEVLIPSVAFKNSGSSFFGQKPFRLILPDLLDLYKYLEAYIDRHRGVLLGSAQDPGTFFVKTVKTTSYDAAYDSTTFYEAWRTIIQRYGIYNPYTGRGAIKGLLPHGPHNLRDILATHILKQTGSYEQASYAIQDTPDVVQQHYGRFLPQDKAALAAKILNQVWEAA
;
A
#
# COMPACT_ATOMS: atom_id res chain seq x y z
N MET A 1 32.25 -7.13 22.31
CA MET A 1 32.39 -5.65 22.24
C MET A 1 31.22 -5.01 22.99
N PRO A 2 31.43 -4.03 23.88
CA PRO A 2 30.34 -3.38 24.59
C PRO A 2 29.41 -2.64 23.61
N LYS A 3 28.10 -2.68 23.86
CA LYS A 3 27.05 -2.06 23.00
C LYS A 3 27.29 -0.57 22.73
N GLN A 4 28.01 0.12 23.61
CA GLN A 4 28.37 1.54 23.48
C GLN A 4 29.37 1.81 22.34
N ASP A 5 30.31 0.90 22.06
CA ASP A 5 31.29 1.07 20.98
C ASP A 5 30.66 0.94 19.59
N ILE A 6 29.65 0.06 19.46
CA ILE A 6 28.92 -0.15 18.21
C ILE A 6 28.09 1.11 17.87
N ALA A 7 27.40 1.68 18.86
CA ALA A 7 26.63 2.90 18.69
C ALA A 7 27.51 4.12 18.32
N SER A 8 28.71 4.23 18.92
CA SER A 8 29.68 5.27 18.59
C SER A 8 30.19 5.15 17.15
N ARG A 9 30.58 3.94 16.70
CA ARG A 9 31.04 3.70 15.32
C ARG A 9 29.95 3.96 14.26
N GLN A 10 28.70 3.60 14.55
CA GLN A 10 27.58 3.88 13.66
C GLN A 10 27.31 5.40 13.55
N PHE A 11 27.41 6.13 14.65
CA PHE A 11 27.23 7.58 14.63
C PHE A 11 28.39 8.31 13.92
N GLN A 12 29.63 7.85 14.10
CA GLN A 12 30.79 8.34 13.35
C GLN A 12 30.59 8.21 11.84
N ARG A 13 30.10 7.05 11.35
CA ARG A 13 29.78 6.85 9.93
C ARG A 13 28.75 7.87 9.41
N LYS A 14 27.68 8.11 10.18
CA LYS A 14 26.65 9.11 9.81
C LYS A 14 27.21 10.53 9.74
N ILE A 15 28.11 10.90 10.64
CA ILE A 15 28.75 12.22 10.63
C ILE A 15 29.74 12.37 9.47
N ILE A 16 30.45 11.30 9.11
CA ILE A 16 31.29 11.27 7.91
C ILE A 16 30.44 11.45 6.64
N GLU A 17 29.35 10.69 6.48
CA GLU A 17 28.43 10.82 5.36
C GLU A 17 27.80 12.22 5.29
N PHE A 18 27.45 12.79 6.44
CA PHE A 18 26.99 14.18 6.51
C PHE A 18 28.03 15.17 5.96
N CYS A 19 29.31 15.01 6.32
CA CYS A 19 30.38 15.86 5.78
C CYS A 19 30.48 15.76 4.25
N GLU A 20 30.42 14.55 3.69
CA GLU A 20 30.49 14.34 2.24
C GLU A 20 29.29 14.97 1.49
N VAL A 21 28.08 14.87 2.05
CA VAL A 21 26.86 15.32 1.38
C VAL A 21 26.58 16.81 1.57
N ARG A 22 26.88 17.37 2.74
CA ARG A 22 26.47 18.73 3.14
C ARG A 22 27.61 19.73 3.22
N ILE A 23 28.80 19.29 3.62
CA ILE A 23 29.95 20.18 3.83
C ILE A 23 30.80 20.25 2.56
N ALA A 24 31.08 19.10 1.92
CA ALA A 24 31.90 19.04 0.70
C ALA A 24 31.42 19.98 -0.43
N PRO A 25 30.11 20.12 -0.73
CA PRO A 25 29.67 21.05 -1.78
C PRO A 25 29.82 22.54 -1.42
N ALA A 26 30.05 22.86 -0.14
CA ALA A 26 30.06 24.22 0.39
C ALA A 26 31.47 24.73 0.73
N THR A 27 32.51 23.92 0.52
CA THR A 27 33.89 24.27 0.90
C THR A 27 34.95 23.58 0.03
N SER A 28 36.22 23.96 0.19
CA SER A 28 37.35 23.31 -0.49
C SER A 28 37.70 21.97 0.15
N ASN A 29 38.33 21.05 -0.61
CA ASN A 29 38.78 19.76 -0.08
C ASN A 29 39.70 19.91 1.16
N ARG A 30 40.53 20.96 1.19
CA ARG A 30 41.41 21.25 2.33
C ARG A 30 40.61 21.52 3.61
N VAL A 31 39.55 22.32 3.53
CA VAL A 31 38.69 22.67 4.68
C VAL A 31 37.86 21.46 5.13
N LEU A 32 37.38 20.64 4.18
CA LEU A 32 36.66 19.40 4.49
C LEU A 32 37.53 18.40 5.26
N GLU A 33 38.78 18.22 4.83
CA GLU A 33 39.76 17.34 5.49
C GLU A 33 40.16 17.81 6.89
N ASN A 34 39.91 19.08 7.24
CA ASN A 34 40.10 19.59 8.60
C ASN A 34 38.84 19.46 9.48
N ILE A 35 37.65 19.74 8.93
CA ILE A 35 36.38 19.69 9.68
C ILE A 35 35.98 18.23 10.01
N LYS A 36 36.17 17.32 9.07
CA LYS A 36 35.78 15.92 9.20
C LYS A 36 36.45 15.21 10.40
N PRO A 37 37.79 15.23 10.57
CA PRO A 37 38.43 14.64 11.74
C PRO A 37 38.05 15.37 13.04
N TYR A 38 37.86 16.68 13.02
CA TYR A 38 37.41 17.43 14.20
C TYR A 38 36.06 16.93 14.74
N LEU A 39 35.04 16.79 13.87
CA LEU A 39 33.74 16.27 14.27
C LEU A 39 33.80 14.83 14.77
N VAL A 40 34.64 14.00 14.14
CA VAL A 40 34.87 12.62 14.58
C VAL A 40 35.54 12.59 15.96
N CYS A 41 36.50 13.46 16.24
CA CYS A 41 37.14 13.60 17.54
C CYS A 41 36.14 13.97 18.64
N LEU A 42 35.17 14.86 18.38
CA LEU A 42 34.11 15.17 19.36
C LEU A 42 33.29 13.93 19.76
N ILE A 43 33.08 13.00 18.81
CA ILE A 43 32.36 11.74 19.06
C ILE A 43 33.23 10.74 19.81
N ILE A 44 34.49 10.56 19.37
CA ILE A 44 35.44 9.61 19.99
C ILE A 44 35.70 10.00 21.45
N TYR A 45 35.98 11.28 21.70
CA TYR A 45 36.30 11.77 23.05
C TYR A 45 35.05 12.21 23.84
N ARG A 46 33.85 12.02 23.28
CA ARG A 46 32.56 12.45 23.85
C ARG A 46 32.55 13.89 24.35
N LYS A 47 33.18 14.80 23.61
CA LYS A 47 33.27 16.22 23.96
C LYS A 47 32.17 16.99 23.22
N SER A 48 31.47 17.87 23.94
CA SER A 48 30.58 18.84 23.30
C SER A 48 31.42 19.82 22.47
N PRO A 49 30.91 20.28 21.30
CA PRO A 49 31.50 21.43 20.64
C PRO A 49 31.52 22.65 21.59
N PRO A 50 32.49 23.57 21.44
CA PRO A 50 32.65 24.70 22.34
C PRO A 50 31.44 25.64 22.26
N LEU A 51 30.90 26.02 23.41
CA LEU A 51 29.76 26.92 23.53
C LEU A 51 30.18 28.21 24.24
N LEU A 52 29.73 29.37 23.74
CA LEU A 52 29.87 30.68 24.38
C LEU A 52 28.47 31.23 24.66
N ASN A 53 28.13 31.44 25.94
CA ASN A 53 26.79 31.87 26.38
C ASN A 53 25.64 31.01 25.82
N GLY A 54 25.85 29.69 25.76
CA GLY A 54 24.87 28.73 25.23
C GLY A 54 24.73 28.70 23.70
N ARG A 55 25.54 29.47 22.96
CA ARG A 55 25.62 29.46 21.48
C ARG A 55 26.89 28.77 21.02
N ILE A 56 26.90 28.27 19.78
CA ILE A 56 28.09 27.65 19.19
C ILE A 56 29.20 28.69 19.09
N ASN A 57 30.35 28.42 19.72
CA ASN A 57 31.52 29.28 19.63
C ASN A 57 32.24 29.02 18.31
N TRP A 58 31.76 29.65 17.25
CA TRP A 58 32.31 29.51 15.91
C TRP A 58 33.79 29.90 15.82
N ALA A 59 34.28 30.84 16.63
CA ALA A 59 35.69 31.23 16.64
C ALA A 59 36.58 30.10 17.17
N ALA A 60 36.18 29.46 18.28
CA ALA A 60 36.91 28.32 18.82
C ALA A 60 36.86 27.08 17.91
N ILE A 61 35.78 26.90 17.14
CA ILE A 61 35.70 25.83 16.13
C ILE A 61 36.61 26.14 14.94
N ALA A 62 36.67 27.41 14.50
CA ALA A 62 37.54 27.83 13.42
C ALA A 62 39.01 27.59 13.76
N ASP A 63 39.41 27.99 14.96
CA ASP A 63 40.76 27.79 15.52
C ASP A 63 41.10 26.31 15.66
N ALA A 64 40.20 25.50 16.25
CA ALA A 64 40.43 24.07 16.40
C ALA A 64 40.48 23.29 15.07
N CYS A 65 39.94 23.85 13.99
CA CYS A 65 39.99 23.27 12.64
C CYS A 65 41.05 23.94 11.74
N GLY A 66 41.68 25.05 12.15
CA GLY A 66 42.57 25.87 11.32
C GLY A 66 41.89 26.41 10.05
N ILE A 67 40.68 26.97 10.19
CA ILE A 67 39.82 27.46 9.08
C ILE A 67 39.32 28.90 9.32
N GLU A 68 40.07 29.70 10.08
CA GLU A 68 39.69 31.05 10.51
C GLU A 68 39.34 31.97 9.33
N GLU A 69 40.12 31.88 8.25
CA GLU A 69 39.94 32.67 7.02
C GLU A 69 38.85 32.08 6.09
N ASP A 70 38.51 30.80 6.26
CA ASP A 70 37.60 30.03 5.40
C ASP A 70 36.19 29.85 6.00
N LEU A 71 35.95 30.29 7.24
CA LEU A 71 34.68 30.09 7.95
C LEU A 71 33.57 31.07 7.52
N ALA A 72 33.11 30.92 6.27
CA ALA A 72 32.04 31.71 5.68
C ALA A 72 30.68 31.47 6.37
N PRO A 73 29.73 32.45 6.33
CA PRO A 73 28.39 32.29 6.91
C PRO A 73 27.60 31.10 6.36
N GLU A 74 27.79 30.74 5.09
CA GLU A 74 27.15 29.56 4.50
C GLU A 74 27.74 28.26 5.07
N LEU A 75 29.06 28.20 5.30
CA LEU A 75 29.70 27.06 5.94
C LEU A 75 29.22 26.87 7.39
N LYS A 76 29.08 27.96 8.17
CA LYS A 76 28.48 27.90 9.53
C LYS A 76 27.06 27.32 9.51
N LYS A 77 26.25 27.75 8.53
CA LYS A 77 24.87 27.26 8.35
C LYS A 77 24.83 25.77 7.97
N GLN A 78 25.74 25.31 7.11
CA GLN A 78 25.82 23.91 6.73
C GLN A 78 26.43 23.03 7.84
N LEU A 79 27.33 23.56 8.66
CA LEU A 79 27.99 22.83 9.75
C LEU A 79 27.11 22.67 11.00
N ARG A 80 26.22 23.64 11.27
CA ARG A 80 25.34 23.68 12.45
C ARG A 80 24.52 22.40 12.67
N PRO A 81 23.83 21.81 11.66
CA PRO A 81 23.08 20.56 11.85
C PRO A 81 23.94 19.39 12.35
N GLY A 82 25.21 19.32 11.93
CA GLY A 82 26.15 18.29 12.38
C GLY A 82 26.54 18.47 13.85
N LEU A 83 26.83 19.71 14.26
CA LEU A 83 27.13 20.06 15.65
C LEU A 83 25.92 19.83 16.57
N ASP A 84 24.72 20.22 16.14
CA ASP A 84 23.46 19.99 16.88
C ASP A 84 23.14 18.49 16.99
N ALA A 85 23.50 17.68 15.99
CA ALA A 85 23.39 16.23 16.06
C ALA A 85 24.35 15.64 17.11
N ILE A 86 25.59 16.15 17.21
CA ILE A 86 26.57 15.72 18.22
C ILE A 86 26.12 16.12 19.62
N ILE A 87 25.66 17.37 19.83
CA ILE A 87 25.11 17.84 21.11
C ILE A 87 23.94 16.95 21.57
N ARG A 88 23.01 16.63 20.66
CA ARG A 88 21.89 15.72 20.94
C ARG A 88 22.35 14.29 21.24
N TRP A 89 23.33 13.78 20.51
CA TRP A 89 23.89 12.44 20.74
C TRP A 89 24.60 12.32 22.09
N LEU A 90 25.21 13.41 22.58
CA LEU A 90 25.81 13.49 23.90
C LEU A 90 24.79 13.67 25.03
N GLY A 91 23.52 13.97 24.72
CA GLY A 91 22.49 14.29 25.70
C GLY A 91 22.65 15.68 26.34
N ALA A 92 23.38 16.59 25.70
CA ALA A 92 23.63 17.94 26.18
C ALA A 92 22.48 18.91 25.81
N PRO A 93 22.29 20.02 26.55
CA PRO A 93 21.30 21.04 26.24
C PRO A 93 21.50 21.64 24.84
N ALA A 94 20.40 21.91 24.12
CA ALA A 94 20.45 22.44 22.76
C ALA A 94 21.09 23.85 22.71
N ALA A 95 21.90 24.11 21.67
CA ALA A 95 22.51 25.41 21.47
C ALA A 95 21.47 26.47 21.01
N LEU A 96 21.56 27.68 21.56
CA LEU A 96 20.69 28.82 21.22
C LEU A 96 20.93 29.32 19.76
N GLU A 97 19.92 29.93 19.14
CA GLU A 97 20.00 30.46 17.77
C GLU A 97 20.90 31.69 17.63
N ASP A 98 21.60 31.79 16.49
CA ASP A 98 22.43 32.95 16.14
C ASP A 98 21.54 34.06 15.56
N SER A 99 21.41 35.18 16.28
CA SER A 99 20.57 36.33 15.90
C SER A 99 21.21 37.11 14.73
N ARG A 100 20.49 37.32 13.62
CA ARG A 100 20.92 38.20 12.50
C ARG A 100 20.63 39.68 12.80
N PRO A 101 21.49 40.65 12.42
CA PRO A 101 21.17 42.07 12.49
C PRO A 101 20.17 42.46 11.38
N SER A 102 19.07 43.13 11.74
CA SER A 102 18.00 43.53 10.81
C SER A 102 18.43 44.73 9.96
N LYS A 103 18.46 44.57 8.63
CA LYS A 103 18.60 45.69 7.68
C LYS A 103 17.22 46.34 7.45
N ARG A 104 17.08 47.60 7.88
CA ARG A 104 16.01 48.53 7.49
C ARG A 104 15.99 48.69 5.97
N LYS A 105 14.84 48.47 5.33
CA LYS A 105 14.60 48.88 3.93
C LYS A 105 13.74 50.14 3.91
N SER A 106 14.33 51.22 3.39
CA SER A 106 13.69 52.44 2.93
C SER A 106 12.77 52.14 1.73
N ARG A 107 11.64 52.82 1.68
CA ARG A 107 10.59 52.67 0.66
C ARG A 107 10.61 53.91 -0.23
N ALA A 108 10.92 53.73 -1.52
CA ALA A 108 10.82 54.77 -2.55
C ALA A 108 9.37 54.91 -3.05
N ALA A 109 9.02 56.11 -3.50
CA ALA A 109 7.66 56.57 -3.71
C ALA A 109 7.25 56.75 -5.19
N THR A 110 5.93 56.55 -5.40
CA THR A 110 4.98 57.24 -6.34
C THR A 110 4.98 56.94 -7.86
N PRO A 111 3.89 57.26 -8.64
CA PRO A 111 2.52 57.74 -8.28
C PRO A 111 1.31 57.15 -9.09
N GLY A 112 0.07 57.44 -8.66
CA GLY A 112 -1.05 57.77 -9.58
C GLY A 112 -2.47 57.16 -9.39
N MET A 113 -3.36 57.88 -8.66
CA MET A 113 -4.83 58.13 -8.83
C MET A 113 -5.84 56.93 -8.98
N ARG A 114 -7.08 56.89 -8.47
CA ARG A 114 -8.08 57.87 -7.94
C ARG A 114 -9.17 57.10 -7.12
N ALA A 115 -9.83 57.79 -6.18
CA ALA A 115 -10.82 57.34 -5.16
C ALA A 115 -12.25 57.05 -5.75
N PRO A 116 -13.37 56.78 -5.00
CA PRO A 116 -13.64 56.91 -3.54
C PRO A 116 -14.64 55.91 -2.85
N THR A 117 -14.89 56.16 -1.53
CA THR A 117 -16.03 55.78 -0.62
C THR A 117 -16.11 54.31 -0.14
N SER A 118 -16.37 53.93 1.13
CA SER A 118 -16.98 54.61 2.30
C SER A 118 -16.65 53.90 3.64
N THR A 119 -16.75 54.69 4.74
CA THR A 119 -17.18 54.36 6.13
C THR A 119 -16.28 53.60 7.12
N THR A 120 -15.80 54.42 8.07
CA THR A 120 -15.09 54.26 9.36
C THR A 120 -15.93 53.67 10.50
N SER A 121 -15.37 52.96 11.49
CA SER A 121 -14.97 53.54 12.82
C SER A 121 -13.96 52.62 13.56
N SER A 122 -12.72 53.05 13.86
CA SER A 122 -12.21 53.64 15.13
C SER A 122 -12.39 52.75 16.37
N THR A 123 -11.35 52.33 17.10
CA THR A 123 -10.52 53.18 17.99
C THR A 123 -9.17 52.54 18.41
N ARG A 124 -8.19 53.41 18.69
CA ARG A 124 -6.80 53.18 19.14
C ARG A 124 -6.69 53.13 20.69
N LYS A 125 -5.66 52.44 21.17
CA LYS A 125 -5.09 52.50 22.54
C LYS A 125 -4.50 53.89 22.89
N PRO A 126 -4.44 54.28 24.18
CA PRO A 126 -3.54 55.32 24.67
C PRO A 126 -2.41 54.81 25.60
N GLN A 127 -1.26 55.52 25.54
CA GLN A 127 -0.08 55.45 26.41
C GLN A 127 -0.20 56.43 27.61
N ARG A 128 0.59 56.18 28.67
CA ARG A 128 0.75 56.97 29.93
C ARG A 128 1.85 58.04 29.84
N MET A 129 1.66 59.17 30.54
CA MET A 129 2.56 59.85 31.52
C MET A 129 1.86 61.14 32.02
N GLY A 130 1.61 61.32 33.33
CA GLY A 130 2.34 62.24 34.27
C GLY A 130 1.73 63.67 34.21
N SER A 131 1.41 64.44 35.26
CA SER A 131 1.56 64.45 36.73
C SER A 131 0.50 65.40 37.32
N ASP A 132 0.38 65.42 38.65
CA ASP A 132 -0.16 66.49 39.52
C ASP A 132 -1.68 66.64 39.77
N GLY A 133 -2.10 65.99 40.87
CA GLY A 133 -2.79 66.57 42.03
C GLY A 133 -3.92 67.58 41.85
N ALA A 134 -5.17 67.12 42.00
CA ALA A 134 -6.14 67.62 42.99
C ALA A 134 -7.44 66.79 42.90
N ALA A 135 -8.01 66.49 44.07
CA ALA A 135 -9.04 65.49 44.28
C ALA A 135 -10.40 65.80 43.64
N PHE A 136 -10.97 64.82 42.95
CA PHE A 136 -12.42 64.57 42.92
C PHE A 136 -12.69 63.07 42.79
N GLN A 137 -13.52 62.54 43.70
CA GLN A 137 -13.93 61.14 43.77
C GLN A 137 -14.69 60.73 42.50
N SER A 138 -14.19 59.72 41.78
CA SER A 138 -14.95 59.03 40.73
C SER A 138 -15.28 57.61 41.17
N VAL A 139 -16.58 57.35 41.27
CA VAL A 139 -17.23 56.08 41.57
C VAL A 139 -16.66 54.96 40.69
N SER A 140 -16.26 53.88 41.35
CA SER A 140 -15.65 52.68 40.75
C SER A 140 -16.61 51.98 39.79
N ALA A 141 -16.19 51.83 38.54
CA ALA A 141 -16.76 50.81 37.66
C ALA A 141 -16.36 49.43 38.21
N GLN A 142 -17.37 48.59 38.49
CA GLN A 142 -17.20 47.25 39.02
C GLN A 142 -16.20 46.43 38.18
N ARG A 143 -15.09 46.01 38.81
CA ARG A 143 -14.27 44.91 38.30
C ARG A 143 -15.14 43.67 38.27
N GLY A 144 -15.20 42.97 37.13
CA GLY A 144 -15.73 41.61 37.09
C GLY A 144 -15.04 40.75 38.16
N PRO A 145 -15.74 39.73 38.70
CA PRO A 145 -15.23 38.94 39.81
C PRO A 145 -13.84 38.38 39.52
N GLU A 146 -12.94 38.44 40.52
CA GLU A 146 -11.62 37.85 40.40
C GLU A 146 -11.73 36.38 39.97
N PRO A 147 -10.87 35.91 39.04
CA PRO A 147 -10.94 34.54 38.61
C PRO A 147 -10.73 33.61 39.82
N LYS A 148 -11.63 32.64 40.00
CA LYS A 148 -11.52 31.63 41.06
C LYS A 148 -10.10 31.03 41.09
N PRO A 149 -9.51 30.84 42.28
CA PRO A 149 -8.21 30.20 42.42
C PRO A 149 -8.25 28.79 41.79
N ILE A 150 -7.22 28.47 41.01
CA ILE A 150 -7.12 27.18 40.34
C ILE A 150 -6.67 26.15 41.38
N GLN A 151 -7.61 25.34 41.87
CA GLN A 151 -7.31 24.16 42.69
C GLN A 151 -6.82 23.03 41.78
N GLU A 152 -5.76 22.30 42.13
CA GLU A 152 -5.20 21.24 41.27
C GLU A 152 -6.15 20.03 41.12
N PHE A 153 -6.82 19.65 42.22
CA PHE A 153 -7.83 18.58 42.27
C PHE A 153 -9.13 19.15 42.87
N PRO A 154 -10.09 19.60 42.05
CA PRO A 154 -11.36 20.12 42.56
C PRO A 154 -12.21 19.02 43.19
N GLU A 155 -12.98 19.36 44.23
CA GLU A 155 -13.97 18.44 44.80
C GLU A 155 -15.20 18.32 43.89
N PRO A 156 -15.79 17.12 43.76
CA PRO A 156 -17.00 16.94 42.97
C PRO A 156 -18.21 17.59 43.66
N LEU A 157 -19.01 18.34 42.88
CA LEU A 157 -20.29 18.93 43.31
C LEU A 157 -21.38 17.87 43.52
N PHE A 158 -21.25 16.71 42.89
CA PHE A 158 -22.16 15.57 43.01
C PHE A 158 -21.44 14.25 42.71
N GLU A 159 -21.97 13.15 43.24
CA GLU A 159 -21.45 11.80 43.00
C GLU A 159 -21.71 11.32 41.57
N ALA A 160 -20.77 10.56 41.01
CA ALA A 160 -20.89 10.08 39.63
C ALA A 160 -22.02 9.05 39.51
N ALA A 161 -23.15 9.45 38.95
CA ALA A 161 -24.31 8.58 38.71
C ALA A 161 -24.31 7.95 37.30
N ASP A 162 -23.78 8.67 36.31
CA ASP A 162 -23.78 8.26 34.90
C ASP A 162 -22.35 8.11 34.34
N ASP A 163 -22.16 7.20 33.37
CA ASP A 163 -20.97 7.12 32.52
C ASP A 163 -21.34 7.35 31.05
N PRO A 164 -21.31 8.59 30.54
CA PRO A 164 -21.70 8.89 29.16
C PRO A 164 -20.84 8.15 28.14
N GLU A 165 -21.44 7.64 27.05
CA GLU A 165 -20.71 6.85 26.05
C GLU A 165 -19.75 7.69 25.18
N THR A 166 -20.12 8.94 24.87
CA THR A 166 -19.35 9.78 23.94
C THR A 166 -18.34 10.67 24.65
N PHE A 167 -17.21 10.98 23.99
CA PHE A 167 -16.19 11.87 24.54
C PHE A 167 -16.74 13.25 24.94
N ARG A 168 -17.62 13.82 24.10
CA ARG A 168 -18.20 15.15 24.35
C ARG A 168 -19.04 15.12 25.62
N ASP A 169 -19.95 14.17 25.71
CA ASP A 169 -20.89 14.11 26.83
C ASP A 169 -20.16 13.79 28.13
N ALA A 170 -19.15 12.92 28.08
CA ALA A 170 -18.29 12.64 29.22
C ALA A 170 -17.48 13.88 29.66
N LEU A 171 -16.91 14.65 28.71
CA LEU A 171 -16.16 15.87 29.03
C LEU A 171 -17.08 16.92 29.67
N VAL A 172 -18.26 17.15 29.08
CA VAL A 172 -19.25 18.10 29.60
C VAL A 172 -19.77 17.65 30.97
N TYR A 173 -20.02 16.36 31.15
CA TYR A 173 -20.48 15.79 32.41
C TYR A 173 -19.46 16.01 33.53
N HIS A 174 -18.19 15.66 33.31
CA HIS A 174 -17.15 15.85 34.34
C HIS A 174 -16.86 17.34 34.58
N MET A 175 -16.89 18.19 33.57
CA MET A 175 -16.80 19.64 33.77
C MET A 175 -17.92 20.16 34.67
N ARG A 176 -19.16 19.70 34.48
CA ARG A 176 -20.29 20.02 35.36
C ARG A 176 -20.11 19.45 36.77
N ARG A 177 -19.65 18.19 36.87
CA ARG A 177 -19.38 17.51 38.13
C ARG A 177 -18.39 18.29 38.99
N PHE A 178 -17.36 18.88 38.40
CA PHE A 178 -16.33 19.61 39.13
C PHE A 178 -16.51 21.14 39.08
N GLY A 179 -17.63 21.63 38.57
CA GLY A 179 -17.94 23.07 38.51
C GLY A 179 -17.01 23.90 37.62
N ASP A 180 -16.30 23.27 36.68
CA ASP A 180 -15.37 23.93 35.76
C ASP A 180 -16.11 24.44 34.51
N SER A 181 -15.96 25.72 34.20
CA SER A 181 -16.19 26.23 32.84
C SER A 181 -15.05 25.84 31.90
N TYR A 182 -15.26 25.88 30.58
CA TYR A 182 -14.21 25.57 29.61
C TYR A 182 -12.97 26.45 29.82
N TRP A 183 -13.16 27.71 30.20
CA TRP A 183 -12.08 28.66 30.43
C TRP A 183 -11.30 28.36 31.71
N GLN A 184 -11.99 27.98 32.79
CA GLN A 184 -11.34 27.54 34.03
C GLN A 184 -10.54 26.26 33.81
N LEU A 185 -11.13 25.29 33.11
CA LEU A 185 -10.44 24.05 32.76
C LEU A 185 -9.19 24.32 31.91
N TYR A 186 -9.29 25.17 30.89
CA TYR A 186 -8.13 25.56 30.08
C TYR A 186 -7.00 26.16 30.93
N ARG A 187 -7.34 27.14 31.79
CA ARG A 187 -6.33 27.80 32.64
C ARG A 187 -5.67 26.82 33.62
N ALA A 188 -6.39 25.78 34.04
CA ALA A 188 -5.89 24.78 34.97
C ALA A 188 -4.92 23.78 34.34
N ILE A 189 -5.03 23.53 33.03
CA ILE A 189 -4.29 22.43 32.37
C ILE A 189 -3.14 22.90 31.47
N VAL A 190 -3.14 24.16 31.02
CA VAL A 190 -2.11 24.72 30.15
C VAL A 190 -0.92 25.24 30.97
N ARG A 191 0.30 24.87 30.59
CA ARG A 191 1.54 25.32 31.25
C ARG A 191 2.14 26.55 30.55
N LEU A 192 2.97 27.30 31.29
CA LEU A 192 3.74 28.43 30.75
C LEU A 192 4.61 28.00 29.55
N GLY A 193 4.41 28.65 28.41
CA GLY A 193 5.16 28.39 27.17
C GLY A 193 4.53 27.37 26.20
N GLU A 194 3.36 26.81 26.53
CA GLU A 194 2.62 25.92 25.63
C GLU A 194 1.75 26.68 24.63
N THR A 195 1.56 26.12 23.43
CA THR A 195 0.82 26.74 22.31
C THR A 195 -0.61 26.21 22.16
N PHE A 196 -1.15 25.53 23.16
CA PHE A 196 -2.52 25.00 23.12
C PHE A 196 -3.54 26.14 23.15
N ASP A 197 -4.43 26.22 22.15
CA ASP A 197 -5.42 27.31 22.00
C ASP A 197 -6.71 27.01 22.78
N GLU A 198 -7.24 28.00 23.51
CA GLU A 198 -8.51 27.92 24.25
C GLU A 198 -9.69 27.51 23.37
N LYS A 199 -9.68 27.93 22.10
CA LYS A 199 -10.73 27.57 21.13
C LYS A 199 -10.74 26.07 20.83
N THR A 200 -9.60 25.41 20.97
CA THR A 200 -9.51 23.95 20.78
C THR A 200 -10.33 23.23 21.86
N LEU A 201 -10.19 23.62 23.13
CA LEU A 201 -10.98 23.02 24.22
C LEU A 201 -12.47 23.35 24.07
N LEU A 202 -12.80 24.59 23.67
CA LEU A 202 -14.19 24.97 23.41
C LEU A 202 -14.82 24.11 22.30
N SER A 203 -14.10 23.87 21.20
CA SER A 203 -14.56 23.01 20.11
C SER A 203 -14.76 21.55 20.52
N TRP A 204 -14.05 21.07 21.56
CA TRP A 204 -14.25 19.74 22.14
C TRP A 204 -15.55 19.66 22.95
N VAL A 205 -15.81 20.68 23.77
CA VAL A 205 -17.04 20.83 24.55
C VAL A 205 -18.27 20.96 23.65
N GLN A 206 -18.14 21.71 22.55
CA GLN A 206 -19.19 21.88 21.55
C GLN A 206 -19.39 20.63 20.67
N GLY A 207 -18.42 19.72 20.64
CA GLY A 207 -18.47 18.49 19.85
C GLY A 207 -18.03 18.65 18.39
N GLU A 208 -17.57 19.82 17.97
CA GLU A 208 -17.09 20.09 16.62
C GLU A 208 -15.80 19.31 16.31
N HIS A 209 -14.84 19.31 17.24
CA HIS A 209 -13.55 18.64 17.10
C HIS A 209 -13.23 17.69 18.26
N ALA A 210 -12.33 16.74 17.99
CA ALA A 210 -11.91 15.73 18.96
C ALA A 210 -10.37 15.66 18.98
N PRO A 211 -9.77 15.40 20.15
CA PRO A 211 -8.33 15.19 20.31
C PRO A 211 -7.74 14.18 19.31
N ARG A 212 -6.67 14.56 18.61
CA ARG A 212 -6.00 13.70 17.60
C ARG A 212 -4.47 13.70 17.67
N SER A 213 -3.84 14.75 18.18
CA SER A 213 -2.38 14.89 18.24
C SER A 213 -1.82 14.44 19.58
N ILE A 214 -0.52 14.13 19.63
CA ILE A 214 0.18 13.81 20.89
C ILE A 214 -0.04 14.92 21.92
N ALA A 215 0.06 16.19 21.50
CA ALA A 215 -0.20 17.34 22.37
C ALA A 215 -1.63 17.36 22.92
N SER A 216 -2.66 17.13 22.08
CA SER A 216 -4.05 17.09 22.54
C SER A 216 -4.32 15.95 23.54
N PHE A 217 -3.66 14.81 23.37
CA PHE A 217 -3.79 13.70 24.31
C PHE A 217 -3.06 13.93 25.63
N ASP A 218 -1.95 14.68 25.63
CA ASP A 218 -1.31 15.10 26.88
C ASP A 218 -2.24 16.04 27.67
N ILE A 219 -2.94 16.94 26.97
CA ILE A 219 -4.01 17.75 27.57
C ILE A 219 -5.11 16.86 28.17
N LEU A 220 -5.58 15.82 27.44
CA LEU A 220 -6.55 14.87 28.01
C LEU A 220 -6.04 14.20 29.28
N SER A 221 -4.80 13.71 29.29
CA SER A 221 -4.22 13.06 30.48
C SER A 221 -4.12 14.02 31.68
N ARG A 222 -3.96 15.33 31.44
CA ARG A 222 -4.04 16.34 32.51
C ARG A 222 -5.45 16.56 33.02
N ILE A 223 -6.45 16.56 32.13
CA ILE A 223 -7.87 16.64 32.50
C ILE A 223 -8.27 15.38 33.31
N GLU A 224 -7.87 14.19 32.86
CA GLU A 224 -8.11 12.92 33.57
C GLU A 224 -7.49 12.96 34.98
N ARG A 225 -6.25 13.41 35.10
CA ARG A 225 -5.58 13.56 36.40
C ARG A 225 -6.30 14.55 37.31
N ARG A 226 -6.67 15.73 36.78
CA ARG A 226 -7.40 16.77 37.52
C ARG A 226 -8.70 16.23 38.11
N TYR A 227 -9.46 15.48 37.31
CA TYR A 227 -10.75 14.90 37.71
C TYR A 227 -10.64 13.51 38.36
N GLN A 228 -9.42 13.04 38.65
CA GLN A 228 -9.13 11.73 39.24
C GLN A 228 -9.79 10.57 38.49
N LEU A 229 -9.87 10.69 37.17
CA LEU A 229 -10.41 9.66 36.28
C LEU A 229 -9.33 8.62 35.97
N ARG A 230 -9.76 7.40 35.65
CA ARG A 230 -8.88 6.34 35.16
C ARG A 230 -8.12 6.83 33.92
N GLN A 231 -6.81 6.60 33.88
CA GLN A 231 -5.98 6.98 32.74
C GLN A 231 -6.54 6.37 31.45
N GLY A 232 -6.75 7.20 30.43
CA GLY A 232 -7.34 6.79 29.15
C GLY A 232 -8.87 6.75 29.10
N TYR A 233 -9.57 7.19 30.17
CA TYR A 233 -11.04 7.28 30.21
C TYR A 233 -11.61 8.08 29.03
N PHE A 234 -11.09 9.28 28.75
CA PHE A 234 -11.60 10.07 27.62
C PHE A 234 -11.22 9.47 26.28
N LYS A 235 -10.05 8.81 26.21
CA LYS A 235 -9.57 8.14 24.99
C LYS A 235 -10.49 7.02 24.54
N GLU A 236 -11.00 6.22 25.47
CA GLU A 236 -11.95 5.13 25.16
C GLU A 236 -13.24 5.66 24.52
N LYS A 237 -13.62 6.89 24.84
CA LYS A 237 -14.84 7.53 24.34
C LYS A 237 -14.61 8.38 23.07
N LEU A 238 -13.37 8.42 22.54
CA LEU A 238 -13.06 9.15 21.31
C LEU A 238 -13.57 8.41 20.08
N PRO A 239 -14.10 9.14 19.07
CA PRO A 239 -14.64 8.54 17.85
C PRO A 239 -13.57 7.98 16.88
N HIS A 240 -12.29 8.02 17.25
CA HIS A 240 -11.15 7.58 16.45
C HIS A 240 -10.17 6.73 17.25
N GLN A 241 -10.59 5.54 17.67
CA GLN A 241 -9.73 4.63 18.42
C GLN A 241 -8.64 3.95 17.57
N SER A 242 -8.74 4.01 16.23
CA SER A 242 -8.04 3.10 15.33
C SER A 242 -6.75 3.64 14.70
N ARG A 243 -6.39 4.92 14.89
CA ARG A 243 -5.13 5.51 14.42
C ARG A 243 -4.17 5.80 15.58
N SER A 244 -2.86 5.73 15.34
CA SER A 244 -1.91 6.29 16.31
C SER A 244 -2.10 7.81 16.41
N ARG A 245 -1.67 8.39 17.52
CA ARG A 245 -1.63 9.85 17.70
C ARG A 245 -0.85 10.52 16.56
N GLN A 246 -1.32 11.68 16.11
CA GLN A 246 -0.62 12.48 15.12
C GLN A 246 0.57 13.22 15.75
N GLY A 247 1.70 13.26 15.03
CA GLY A 247 2.87 14.08 15.40
C GLY A 247 4.08 13.32 15.96
N HIS A 248 4.15 11.98 15.89
CA HIS A 248 5.37 11.27 16.26
C HIS A 248 6.54 11.72 15.39
N ASP A 249 7.67 12.06 16.02
CA ASP A 249 8.92 12.27 15.30
C ASP A 249 9.46 10.93 14.82
N LEU A 250 9.45 10.74 13.50
CA LEU A 250 9.94 9.55 12.82
C LEU A 250 11.25 9.81 12.06
N GLY A 251 11.89 10.98 12.24
CA GLY A 251 13.07 11.38 11.47
C GLY A 251 12.80 11.44 9.95
N ASP A 252 13.82 11.05 9.16
CA ASP A 252 13.86 11.13 7.69
C ASP A 252 13.05 10.01 6.98
N ILE A 253 11.87 9.66 7.49
CA ILE A 253 10.95 8.74 6.81
C ILE A 253 10.08 9.51 5.81
N SER A 254 9.98 8.97 4.58
CA SER A 254 9.15 9.56 3.52
C SER A 254 7.69 9.77 3.95
N PRO A 255 6.98 10.80 3.45
CA PRO A 255 5.57 11.01 3.79
C PRO A 255 4.67 9.81 3.45
N ALA A 256 4.99 9.07 2.40
CA ALA A 256 4.24 7.88 1.99
C ALA A 256 4.39 6.73 2.99
N GLU A 257 5.62 6.45 3.42
CA GLU A 257 5.90 5.42 4.43
C GLU A 257 5.35 5.83 5.81
N ARG A 258 5.49 7.11 6.19
CA ARG A 258 4.92 7.66 7.42
C ARG A 258 3.42 7.37 7.51
N ARG A 259 2.64 7.62 6.44
CA ARG A 259 1.20 7.32 6.39
C ARG A 259 0.87 5.84 6.60
N ARG A 260 1.73 4.93 6.13
CA ARG A 260 1.55 3.48 6.34
C ARG A 260 1.87 3.10 7.78
N LEU A 261 2.94 3.65 8.35
CA LEU A 261 3.37 3.37 9.73
C LEU A 261 2.37 3.88 10.79
N THR A 262 1.78 5.07 10.62
CA THR A 262 0.89 5.70 11.62
C THR A 262 -0.30 4.82 12.06
N TRP A 263 -0.71 3.83 11.27
CA TRP A 263 -1.78 2.91 11.71
C TRP A 263 -1.31 1.89 12.74
N HIS A 264 -0.01 1.64 12.82
CA HIS A 264 0.59 0.49 13.50
C HIS A 264 1.55 0.89 14.63
N LEU A 265 1.70 2.18 14.91
CA LEU A 265 2.49 2.67 16.04
C LEU A 265 1.62 2.78 17.30
N PRO A 266 2.17 2.49 18.49
CA PRO A 266 1.47 2.74 19.74
C PRO A 266 1.36 4.24 20.02
N ASP A 267 0.38 4.62 20.83
CA ASP A 267 0.08 6.04 21.09
C ASP A 267 1.16 6.75 21.91
N ASP A 268 1.95 6.00 22.67
CA ASP A 268 3.10 6.45 23.45
C ASP A 268 4.43 6.29 22.68
N PHE A 269 4.39 5.96 21.39
CA PHE A 269 5.60 5.65 20.60
C PHE A 269 6.69 6.73 20.75
N GLY A 270 6.31 8.00 20.79
CA GLY A 270 7.25 9.13 20.90
C GLY A 270 8.00 9.19 22.24
N SER A 271 7.42 8.67 23.32
CA SER A 271 8.04 8.62 24.66
C SER A 271 8.87 7.35 24.90
N LEU A 272 8.84 6.38 23.99
CA LEU A 272 9.59 5.13 24.14
C LEU A 272 11.10 5.35 23.93
N PRO A 273 11.96 4.57 24.61
CA PRO A 273 13.40 4.55 24.35
C PRO A 273 13.71 4.30 22.87
N PHE A 274 14.79 4.88 22.35
CA PHE A 274 15.17 4.77 20.94
C PHE A 274 15.25 3.31 20.45
N SER A 275 15.87 2.42 21.23
CA SER A 275 15.95 0.99 20.92
C SER A 275 14.58 0.34 20.74
N LYS A 276 13.61 0.71 21.58
CA LYS A 276 12.23 0.19 21.48
C LYS A 276 11.49 0.75 20.27
N ARG A 277 11.72 2.03 19.94
CA ARG A 277 11.18 2.64 18.72
C ARG A 277 11.70 1.95 17.46
N GLU A 278 13.00 1.65 17.39
CA GLU A 278 13.58 0.90 16.27
C GLU A 278 13.02 -0.52 16.18
N GLU A 279 12.90 -1.23 17.30
CA GLU A 279 12.29 -2.57 17.35
C GLU A 279 10.86 -2.56 16.76
N ILE A 280 10.02 -1.61 17.18
CA ILE A 280 8.65 -1.48 16.68
C ILE A 280 8.64 -1.16 15.19
N LEU A 281 9.48 -0.23 14.73
CA LEU A 281 9.55 0.16 13.32
C LEU A 281 10.01 -1.01 12.43
N ASP A 282 11.03 -1.77 12.86
CA ASP A 282 11.48 -2.95 12.15
C ASP A 282 10.39 -4.03 12.09
N TRP A 283 9.73 -4.29 13.22
CA TRP A 283 8.62 -5.25 13.27
C TRP A 283 7.47 -4.84 12.35
N VAL A 284 7.02 -3.58 12.38
CA VAL A 284 5.93 -3.09 11.50
C VAL A 284 6.33 -3.20 10.03
N ARG A 285 7.56 -2.81 9.68
CA ARG A 285 8.06 -2.93 8.31
C ARG A 285 8.09 -4.37 7.84
N ARG A 286 8.62 -5.29 8.66
CA ARG A 286 8.81 -6.70 8.33
C ARG A 286 7.50 -7.49 8.29
N VAL A 287 6.65 -7.33 9.30
CA VAL A 287 5.45 -8.15 9.49
C VAL A 287 4.24 -7.54 8.80
N ILE A 288 4.03 -6.22 8.90
CA ILE A 288 2.83 -5.56 8.37
C ILE A 288 3.04 -5.04 6.96
N ILE A 289 4.10 -4.27 6.69
CA ILE A 289 4.25 -3.61 5.39
C ILE A 289 4.74 -4.57 4.31
N SER A 290 5.96 -5.10 4.45
CA SER A 290 6.58 -5.99 3.46
C SER A 290 5.99 -7.39 3.55
N GLY A 291 5.76 -7.89 4.76
CA GLY A 291 4.97 -9.09 5.01
C GLY A 291 5.53 -10.40 4.50
N SER A 292 6.84 -10.49 4.21
CA SER A 292 7.63 -11.74 4.08
C SER A 292 8.93 -11.53 3.28
N THR A 293 10.00 -12.19 3.71
CA THR A 293 11.11 -12.81 2.92
C THR A 293 11.94 -11.98 1.94
N ASP A 294 13.18 -12.45 1.71
CA ASP A 294 14.15 -11.89 0.75
C ASP A 294 13.59 -11.78 -0.68
N TYR A 295 12.65 -12.66 -1.05
CA TYR A 295 12.02 -12.65 -2.35
C TYR A 295 11.14 -11.41 -2.59
N ARG A 296 10.36 -10.94 -1.60
CA ARG A 296 9.59 -9.69 -1.79
C ARG A 296 10.50 -8.46 -1.78
N ARG A 297 11.62 -8.51 -1.06
CA ARG A 297 12.67 -7.48 -1.15
C ARG A 297 13.29 -7.46 -2.55
N TYR A 298 13.53 -8.63 -3.14
CA TYR A 298 13.95 -8.75 -4.54
C TYR A 298 12.88 -8.20 -5.49
N GLN A 299 11.61 -8.58 -5.36
CA GLN A 299 10.53 -8.04 -6.21
C GLN A 299 10.46 -6.52 -6.11
N ALA A 300 10.40 -5.95 -4.90
CA ALA A 300 10.37 -4.50 -4.70
C ALA A 300 11.66 -3.77 -5.13
N ALA A 301 12.77 -4.49 -5.30
CA ALA A 301 14.02 -3.97 -5.87
C ALA A 301 14.05 -4.11 -7.40
N ALA A 302 13.51 -5.21 -7.94
CA ALA A 302 13.36 -5.48 -9.37
C ALA A 302 12.35 -4.53 -10.01
N SER A 303 11.28 -4.16 -9.30
CA SER A 303 10.28 -3.16 -9.71
C SER A 303 10.87 -1.81 -10.07
N LYS A 304 11.97 -1.45 -9.39
CA LYS A 304 12.69 -0.20 -9.57
C LYS A 304 13.63 -0.25 -10.79
N GLN A 305 13.90 -1.43 -11.33
CA GLN A 305 14.79 -1.64 -12.45
C GLN A 305 13.97 -1.79 -13.73
N ARG A 306 13.87 -0.70 -14.49
CA ARG A 306 12.97 -0.56 -15.64
C ARG A 306 13.70 -0.95 -16.93
N TYR A 307 13.14 -1.88 -17.71
CA TYR A 307 13.77 -2.36 -18.95
C TYR A 307 12.83 -2.91 -20.03
N ALA A 308 11.51 -2.91 -19.82
CA ALA A 308 10.58 -3.43 -20.82
C ALA A 308 10.60 -2.60 -22.12
N ILE A 309 10.26 -3.23 -23.24
CA ILE A 309 9.86 -2.57 -24.47
C ILE A 309 8.34 -2.42 -24.49
N ARG A 310 7.85 -1.23 -24.86
CA ARG A 310 6.42 -0.96 -25.06
C ARG A 310 6.06 -1.09 -26.53
N PHE A 311 4.85 -1.54 -26.84
CA PHE A 311 4.34 -1.65 -28.21
C PHE A 311 3.28 -0.56 -28.45
N PRO A 312 3.63 0.61 -29.01
CA PRO A 312 2.67 1.67 -29.28
C PRO A 312 1.59 1.22 -30.28
N GLY A 313 0.34 1.64 -30.08
CA GLY A 313 -0.76 1.34 -31.01
C GLY A 313 -1.39 -0.05 -30.89
N VAL A 314 -0.80 -0.97 -30.12
CA VAL A 314 -1.38 -2.28 -29.81
C VAL A 314 -2.16 -2.17 -28.49
N THR A 315 -3.38 -1.61 -28.55
CA THR A 315 -4.27 -1.53 -27.37
C THR A 315 -5.50 -2.42 -27.56
N TYR A 316 -5.68 -3.37 -26.66
CA TYR A 316 -6.95 -4.07 -26.42
C TYR A 316 -7.40 -3.73 -25.01
N GLY A 317 -8.62 -3.22 -24.87
CA GLY A 317 -9.23 -2.79 -23.60
C GLY A 317 -9.33 -1.28 -23.43
N ALA A 318 -10.55 -0.78 -23.19
CA ALA A 318 -10.83 0.64 -23.03
C ALA A 318 -10.16 1.21 -21.77
N GLY A 319 -9.10 2.00 -22.00
CA GLY A 319 -8.46 2.86 -21.03
C GLY A 319 -7.40 3.69 -21.73
N SER A 320 -7.69 4.97 -21.97
CA SER A 320 -6.74 5.99 -22.44
C SER A 320 -5.33 5.74 -21.90
N LEU A 321 -4.31 5.79 -22.76
CA LEU A 321 -2.89 5.87 -22.38
C LEU A 321 -2.64 7.14 -21.56
N SER A 322 -3.00 7.08 -20.28
CA SER A 322 -2.49 7.84 -19.15
C SER A 322 -2.24 6.80 -18.05
N PRO A 323 -1.17 6.94 -17.26
CA PRO A 323 -0.38 5.82 -16.75
C PRO A 323 -1.21 4.98 -15.76
N ARG A 324 -1.76 3.85 -16.21
CA ARG A 324 -2.45 2.88 -15.35
C ARG A 324 -2.71 1.56 -16.07
N SER A 325 -2.11 0.51 -15.50
CA SER A 325 -2.45 -0.92 -15.55
C SER A 325 -2.54 -1.61 -16.92
N PRO A 326 -1.90 -2.78 -17.00
CA PRO A 326 -2.71 -3.97 -17.23
C PRO A 326 -2.30 -5.13 -16.33
N PHE A 327 -3.28 -5.88 -15.82
CA PHE A 327 -3.10 -7.32 -15.70
C PHE A 327 -4.41 -8.01 -15.89
N LEU A 328 -4.28 -9.09 -16.62
CA LEU A 328 -5.25 -10.13 -16.75
C LEU A 328 -4.48 -11.37 -17.25
N THR A 329 -4.63 -12.50 -16.56
CA THR A 329 -3.92 -13.74 -16.88
C THR A 329 -4.89 -14.82 -17.33
N THR A 330 -4.46 -15.73 -18.19
CA THR A 330 -5.21 -16.99 -18.46
C THR A 330 -4.22 -18.10 -18.80
N GLY A 331 -3.80 -18.85 -17.78
CA GLY A 331 -3.09 -20.12 -17.93
C GLY A 331 -4.04 -21.31 -18.08
N ALA A 332 -3.58 -22.34 -18.81
CA ALA A 332 -4.04 -23.71 -18.66
C ALA A 332 -3.29 -24.37 -17.49
N ASN A 333 -4.07 -24.97 -16.58
CA ASN A 333 -3.70 -25.95 -15.54
C ASN A 333 -2.25 -25.96 -15.05
N SER A 334 -1.97 -25.11 -14.07
CA SER A 334 -0.96 -25.33 -13.03
C SER A 334 -1.26 -24.34 -11.92
N SER A 335 -2.01 -24.77 -10.90
CA SER A 335 -2.06 -24.01 -9.66
C SER A 335 -0.94 -24.50 -8.73
N ALA A 336 0.13 -23.77 -8.77
CA ALA A 336 1.10 -23.60 -7.71
C ALA A 336 1.84 -22.35 -8.16
N ASP A 337 2.01 -21.42 -7.23
CA ASP A 337 2.61 -20.11 -7.42
C ASP A 337 1.73 -19.11 -8.19
N VAL A 338 1.17 -18.17 -7.43
CA VAL A 338 0.89 -16.84 -7.96
C VAL A 338 2.25 -16.25 -8.32
N PRO A 339 2.62 -16.05 -9.61
CA PRO A 339 3.70 -15.15 -9.92
C PRO A 339 3.16 -13.78 -9.52
N PHE A 340 3.60 -13.30 -8.37
CA PHE A 340 3.33 -11.94 -7.92
C PHE A 340 4.04 -11.00 -8.90
N GLU A 341 3.31 -10.56 -9.92
CA GLU A 341 3.78 -9.53 -10.85
C GLU A 341 3.58 -8.14 -10.24
N ASP A 342 4.46 -7.25 -10.66
CA ASP A 342 5.05 -6.17 -9.89
C ASP A 342 4.37 -4.82 -10.18
N PRO A 343 3.69 -4.20 -9.20
CA PRO A 343 2.90 -2.97 -9.38
C PRO A 343 3.61 -1.67 -9.81
N ASP A 344 4.94 -1.62 -9.95
CA ASP A 344 5.66 -0.36 -10.20
C ASP A 344 6.45 -0.29 -11.53
N LEU A 345 6.18 -1.18 -12.49
CA LEU A 345 6.89 -1.25 -13.80
C LEU A 345 6.44 -0.21 -14.86
N LEU A 346 6.29 1.07 -14.50
CA LEU A 346 6.10 2.14 -15.49
C LEU A 346 7.05 3.32 -15.26
N SER A 347 7.68 3.76 -16.37
CA SER A 347 8.58 4.94 -16.57
C SER A 347 10.09 4.66 -16.72
N GLY A 348 10.48 3.83 -17.67
CA GLY A 348 11.90 3.64 -18.09
C GLY A 348 11.99 2.71 -19.29
N VAL A 349 10.95 2.78 -20.11
CA VAL A 349 10.53 1.82 -21.12
C VAL A 349 10.83 2.46 -22.47
N VAL A 350 11.48 1.71 -23.36
CA VAL A 350 11.75 2.18 -24.72
C VAL A 350 10.59 1.71 -25.61
N ASP A 351 10.12 2.55 -26.51
CA ASP A 351 9.09 2.14 -27.46
C ASP A 351 9.69 1.18 -28.50
N ALA A 352 8.92 0.17 -28.88
CA ALA A 352 9.29 -0.80 -29.89
C ALA A 352 9.55 -0.09 -31.22
N PRO A 353 10.57 -0.52 -31.99
CA PRO A 353 10.73 -0.03 -33.36
C PRO A 353 9.49 -0.38 -34.18
N PRO A 354 9.15 0.40 -35.23
CA PRO A 354 7.92 0.25 -35.98
C PRO A 354 7.66 -1.18 -36.47
N GLN A 355 8.72 -1.87 -36.90
CA GLN A 355 8.64 -3.24 -37.36
C GLN A 355 8.21 -4.21 -36.25
N LEU A 356 8.91 -4.21 -35.11
CA LEU A 356 8.57 -5.06 -33.97
C LEU A 356 7.17 -4.74 -33.42
N ALA A 357 6.76 -3.46 -33.48
CA ALA A 357 5.41 -3.03 -33.14
C ALA A 357 4.35 -3.65 -34.05
N MET A 358 4.59 -3.68 -35.37
CA MET A 358 3.72 -4.32 -36.35
C MET A 358 3.65 -5.84 -36.15
N GLU A 359 4.78 -6.50 -35.93
CA GLU A 359 4.82 -7.95 -35.66
C GLU A 359 3.99 -8.32 -34.42
N MET A 360 4.10 -7.53 -33.33
CA MET A 360 3.24 -7.71 -32.16
C MET A 360 1.76 -7.47 -32.48
N ALA A 361 1.43 -6.40 -33.23
CA ALA A 361 0.06 -6.11 -33.61
C ALA A 361 -0.55 -7.27 -34.42
N ASP A 362 0.22 -7.86 -35.33
CA ASP A 362 -0.19 -8.98 -36.16
C ASP A 362 -0.38 -10.26 -35.35
N LEU A 363 0.52 -10.56 -34.39
CA LEU A 363 0.35 -11.67 -33.46
C LEU A 363 -0.93 -11.53 -32.63
N ILE A 364 -1.17 -10.32 -32.11
CA ILE A 364 -2.35 -10.05 -31.29
C ILE A 364 -3.61 -10.21 -32.15
N ARG A 365 -3.65 -9.60 -33.34
CA ARG A 365 -4.75 -9.80 -34.31
C ARG A 365 -4.98 -11.29 -34.58
N PHE A 366 -3.92 -12.04 -34.85
CA PHE A 366 -4.01 -13.48 -35.08
C PHE A 366 -4.60 -14.21 -33.86
N LYS A 367 -4.19 -13.90 -32.63
CA LYS A 367 -4.66 -14.59 -31.42
C LYS A 367 -6.00 -14.11 -30.87
N THR A 368 -6.49 -12.94 -31.23
CA THR A 368 -7.75 -12.38 -30.71
C THR A 368 -8.92 -12.39 -31.71
N SER A 369 -8.66 -12.51 -33.02
CA SER A 369 -9.71 -12.48 -34.05
C SER A 369 -10.76 -13.58 -33.85
N THR A 370 -12.04 -13.32 -34.15
CA THR A 370 -13.11 -14.32 -34.03
C THR A 370 -12.87 -15.51 -34.95
N LEU A 371 -12.57 -15.24 -36.22
CA LEU A 371 -12.20 -16.24 -37.22
C LEU A 371 -10.73 -16.05 -37.63
N THR A 372 -10.07 -17.14 -37.98
CA THR A 372 -8.72 -17.06 -38.57
C THR A 372 -8.80 -16.48 -39.98
N ALA A 373 -7.77 -15.72 -40.36
CA ALA A 373 -7.64 -15.27 -41.74
C ALA A 373 -7.50 -16.47 -42.69
N ILE A 374 -7.98 -16.32 -43.92
CA ILE A 374 -7.90 -17.36 -44.96
C ILE A 374 -6.42 -17.75 -45.14
N GLY A 375 -6.14 -19.06 -45.16
CA GLY A 375 -4.79 -19.60 -45.29
C GLY A 375 -4.04 -19.76 -43.97
N PHE A 376 -4.56 -19.24 -42.84
CA PHE A 376 -3.98 -19.42 -41.52
C PHE A 376 -4.78 -20.39 -40.66
N GLN A 377 -4.07 -21.20 -39.88
CA GLN A 377 -4.65 -22.07 -38.86
C GLN A 377 -4.24 -21.59 -37.47
N ARG A 378 -5.14 -21.72 -36.50
CA ARG A 378 -4.89 -21.27 -35.12
C ARG A 378 -5.45 -22.26 -34.13
N ASN A 379 -4.64 -22.52 -33.10
CA ASN A 379 -5.09 -23.17 -31.89
C ASN A 379 -5.24 -22.16 -30.75
N GLY A 380 -6.42 -22.19 -30.13
CA GLY A 380 -6.82 -21.32 -29.03
C GLY A 380 -7.04 -19.87 -29.43
N VAL A 381 -7.88 -19.18 -28.66
CA VAL A 381 -8.11 -17.74 -28.78
C VAL A 381 -7.70 -17.09 -27.47
N TRP A 382 -6.94 -16.00 -27.55
CA TRP A 382 -6.61 -15.18 -26.40
C TRP A 382 -7.78 -14.28 -26.05
N GLY A 383 -8.17 -14.26 -24.78
CA GLY A 383 -8.99 -13.18 -24.27
C GLY A 383 -8.20 -11.86 -24.26
N GLU A 384 -8.92 -10.75 -24.12
CA GLU A 384 -8.31 -9.43 -23.86
C GLU A 384 -7.27 -9.54 -22.73
N GLU A 385 -7.65 -10.31 -21.73
CA GLU A 385 -6.82 -10.72 -20.63
C GLU A 385 -5.43 -11.21 -21.04
N THR A 386 -5.45 -12.39 -21.67
CA THR A 386 -4.27 -13.13 -22.07
C THR A 386 -3.43 -12.28 -23.01
N ALA A 387 -4.07 -11.54 -23.92
CA ALA A 387 -3.39 -10.67 -24.87
C ALA A 387 -2.55 -9.60 -24.16
N SER A 388 -3.12 -8.87 -23.18
CA SER A 388 -2.37 -7.87 -22.41
C SER A 388 -1.18 -8.48 -21.68
N GLN A 389 -1.35 -9.65 -21.04
CA GLN A 389 -0.25 -10.33 -20.37
C GLN A 389 0.85 -10.74 -21.35
N LYS A 390 0.51 -11.28 -22.52
CA LYS A 390 1.50 -11.70 -23.51
C LYS A 390 2.27 -10.53 -24.11
N ILE A 391 1.62 -9.37 -24.30
CA ILE A 391 2.30 -8.13 -24.68
C ILE A 391 3.36 -7.75 -23.64
N GLU A 392 3.02 -7.77 -22.35
CA GLU A 392 3.96 -7.43 -21.28
C GLU A 392 5.11 -8.43 -21.18
N HIS A 393 4.80 -9.72 -21.20
CA HIS A 393 5.78 -10.81 -21.11
C HIS A 393 6.82 -10.73 -22.23
N LEU A 394 6.36 -10.55 -23.46
CA LEU A 394 7.22 -10.40 -24.62
C LEU A 394 7.96 -9.05 -24.59
N GLY A 395 7.32 -7.98 -24.11
CA GLY A 395 7.97 -6.68 -23.89
C GLY A 395 9.13 -6.74 -22.89
N LEU A 396 9.00 -7.52 -21.82
CA LEU A 396 10.09 -7.77 -20.87
C LEU A 396 11.22 -8.62 -21.49
N MET A 397 10.88 -9.62 -22.28
CA MET A 397 11.87 -10.46 -22.96
C MET A 397 12.70 -9.64 -23.97
N PHE A 398 12.05 -8.92 -24.88
CA PHE A 398 12.75 -8.05 -25.83
C PHE A 398 13.47 -6.89 -25.12
N GLY A 399 12.91 -6.40 -24.02
CA GLY A 399 13.56 -5.45 -23.13
C GLY A 399 14.87 -5.96 -22.54
N ALA A 400 14.92 -7.23 -22.14
CA ALA A 400 16.14 -7.86 -21.63
C ALA A 400 17.22 -7.97 -22.73
N LEU A 401 16.81 -8.30 -23.96
CA LEU A 401 17.71 -8.33 -25.12
C LEU A 401 18.26 -6.92 -25.42
N ALA A 402 17.42 -5.89 -25.38
CA ALA A 402 17.80 -4.52 -25.71
C ALA A 402 18.66 -3.85 -24.63
N ALA A 403 18.43 -4.16 -23.36
CA ALA A 403 19.07 -3.46 -22.26
C ALA A 403 20.59 -3.61 -22.26
N SER A 404 21.30 -2.55 -21.84
CA SER A 404 22.77 -2.53 -21.85
C SER A 404 23.38 -3.62 -20.94
N PRO A 405 24.45 -4.32 -21.39
CA PRO A 405 25.23 -5.24 -20.57
C PRO A 405 25.89 -4.60 -19.34
N THR A 406 26.26 -3.32 -19.45
CA THR A 406 26.91 -2.57 -18.37
C THR A 406 25.92 -1.85 -17.44
N GLY A 407 24.64 -1.84 -17.80
CA GLY A 407 23.58 -1.24 -17.00
C GLY A 407 23.15 -2.10 -15.80
N ILE A 408 22.32 -1.55 -14.93
CA ILE A 408 21.75 -2.25 -13.75
C ILE A 408 20.97 -3.52 -14.16
N VAL A 409 20.42 -3.53 -15.37
CA VAL A 409 19.67 -4.66 -15.94
C VAL A 409 20.60 -5.78 -16.38
N LYS A 410 21.83 -5.46 -16.78
CA LYS A 410 22.80 -6.38 -17.39
C LYS A 410 22.21 -7.15 -18.56
N GLY A 411 21.53 -6.46 -19.48
CA GLY A 411 20.88 -7.08 -20.64
C GLY A 411 21.89 -7.50 -21.72
N ARG A 412 21.40 -7.94 -22.89
CA ARG A 412 22.29 -8.40 -23.96
C ARG A 412 22.93 -7.25 -24.76
N GLY A 413 22.23 -6.12 -24.88
CA GLY A 413 22.67 -4.98 -25.69
C GLY A 413 22.38 -5.11 -27.19
N VAL A 414 21.38 -5.92 -27.57
CA VAL A 414 20.94 -6.04 -28.97
C VAL A 414 20.34 -4.71 -29.42
N PRO A 415 20.80 -4.11 -30.55
CA PRO A 415 20.22 -2.88 -31.06
C PRO A 415 18.73 -3.02 -31.32
N LEU A 416 17.93 -2.00 -31.00
CA LEU A 416 16.48 -2.04 -31.18
C LEU A 416 16.08 -2.39 -32.62
N SER A 417 16.81 -1.87 -33.62
CA SER A 417 16.57 -2.15 -35.04
C SER A 417 16.75 -3.61 -35.45
N GLN A 418 17.41 -4.43 -34.61
CA GLN A 418 17.61 -5.86 -34.85
C GLN A 418 16.60 -6.75 -34.11
N LEU A 419 15.68 -6.16 -33.34
CA LEU A 419 14.67 -6.92 -32.61
C LEU A 419 13.51 -7.28 -33.51
N THR A 420 13.27 -8.59 -33.65
CA THR A 420 12.15 -9.18 -34.38
C THR A 420 11.69 -10.46 -33.69
N PHE A 421 10.43 -10.85 -33.86
CA PHE A 421 9.91 -12.15 -33.45
C PHE A 421 10.62 -13.32 -34.14
N GLY A 422 11.26 -13.10 -35.29
CA GLY A 422 12.13 -14.08 -35.93
C GLY A 422 13.26 -14.58 -35.03
N LEU A 423 13.72 -13.77 -34.07
CA LEU A 423 14.75 -14.17 -33.10
C LEU A 423 14.28 -15.32 -32.19
N LEU A 424 12.97 -15.46 -31.99
CA LEU A 424 12.42 -16.39 -30.99
C LEU A 424 12.44 -17.86 -31.44
N ILE A 425 12.85 -18.17 -32.67
CA ILE A 425 13.06 -19.54 -33.13
C ILE A 425 14.49 -20.06 -32.89
N PHE A 426 15.41 -19.22 -32.41
CA PHE A 426 16.80 -19.63 -32.21
C PHE A 426 17.04 -20.08 -30.77
N PRO A 427 17.52 -21.32 -30.53
CA PRO A 427 17.77 -21.85 -29.19
C PRO A 427 18.67 -20.97 -28.32
N GLY A 428 19.73 -20.39 -28.89
CA GLY A 428 20.70 -19.58 -28.16
C GLY A 428 20.09 -18.34 -27.49
N VAL A 429 19.06 -17.73 -28.11
CA VAL A 429 18.31 -16.60 -27.53
C VAL A 429 17.61 -17.02 -26.23
N TRP A 430 17.01 -18.20 -26.21
CA TRP A 430 16.28 -18.72 -25.06
C TRP A 430 17.21 -19.22 -23.96
N ASP A 431 18.28 -19.91 -24.33
CA ASP A 431 19.28 -20.38 -23.35
C ASP A 431 19.95 -19.20 -22.65
N TRP A 432 20.30 -18.14 -23.38
CA TRP A 432 20.77 -16.89 -22.79
C TRP A 432 19.71 -16.25 -21.89
N TYR A 433 18.46 -16.13 -22.33
CA TYR A 433 17.41 -15.50 -21.54
C TYR A 433 17.16 -16.25 -20.22
N LEU A 434 17.15 -17.58 -20.25
CA LEU A 434 17.01 -18.42 -19.06
C LEU A 434 18.19 -18.22 -18.10
N GLN A 435 19.43 -18.29 -18.60
CA GLN A 435 20.63 -18.07 -17.78
C GLN A 435 20.67 -16.65 -17.21
N TRP A 436 20.30 -15.64 -17.99
CA TRP A 436 20.23 -14.25 -17.55
C TRP A 436 19.21 -14.08 -16.41
N ARG A 437 18.02 -14.69 -16.54
CA ARG A 437 17.00 -14.71 -15.48
C ARG A 437 17.51 -15.39 -14.22
N GLU A 438 18.19 -16.52 -14.36
CA GLU A 438 18.80 -17.24 -13.24
C GLU A 438 19.90 -16.41 -12.56
N GLN A 439 20.83 -15.80 -13.30
CA GLN A 439 21.88 -14.98 -12.71
C GLN A 439 21.32 -13.73 -12.01
N ARG A 440 20.27 -13.14 -12.58
CA ARG A 440 19.62 -11.94 -12.05
C ARG A 440 18.77 -12.22 -10.82
N ARG A 441 18.14 -13.39 -10.72
CA ARG A 441 17.25 -13.76 -9.61
C ARG A 441 17.86 -14.73 -8.59
N GLY A 442 18.82 -15.53 -9.02
CA GLY A 442 19.47 -16.61 -8.27
C GLY A 442 18.81 -18.00 -8.40
N PHE A 443 17.69 -18.13 -9.14
CA PHE A 443 16.93 -19.38 -9.29
C PHE A 443 15.89 -19.29 -10.42
N TYR A 444 15.33 -20.42 -10.85
CA TYR A 444 14.21 -20.54 -11.80
C TYR A 444 12.82 -20.54 -11.12
N THR A 445 11.78 -20.10 -11.83
CA THR A 445 10.38 -20.09 -11.37
C THR A 445 9.46 -20.57 -12.49
N LYS A 446 8.15 -20.67 -12.19
CA LYS A 446 7.10 -20.93 -13.18
C LYS A 446 7.10 -19.96 -14.38
N TRP A 447 7.56 -18.72 -14.20
CA TRP A 447 7.67 -17.73 -15.28
C TRP A 447 8.44 -18.26 -16.49
N GLU A 448 9.61 -18.85 -16.27
CA GLU A 448 10.49 -19.29 -17.35
C GLU A 448 9.87 -20.44 -18.14
N GLU A 449 9.18 -21.35 -17.44
CA GLU A 449 8.39 -22.40 -18.07
C GLU A 449 7.25 -21.81 -18.91
N ASP A 450 6.49 -20.86 -18.36
CA ASP A 450 5.37 -20.22 -19.07
C ASP A 450 5.83 -19.48 -20.34
N MET A 451 7.00 -18.82 -20.29
CA MET A 451 7.61 -18.18 -21.46
C MET A 451 8.01 -19.20 -22.54
N LEU A 452 8.61 -20.33 -22.14
CA LEU A 452 8.92 -21.42 -23.07
C LEU A 452 7.67 -22.05 -23.67
N MET A 453 6.58 -22.18 -22.91
CA MET A 453 5.28 -22.65 -23.41
C MET A 453 4.68 -21.68 -24.44
N VAL A 454 4.83 -20.37 -24.24
CA VAL A 454 4.45 -19.36 -25.25
C VAL A 454 5.26 -19.58 -26.52
N ALA A 455 6.58 -19.72 -26.41
CA ALA A 455 7.46 -19.94 -27.57
C ALA A 455 7.08 -21.22 -28.34
N GLN A 456 6.81 -22.32 -27.63
CA GLN A 456 6.33 -23.57 -28.21
C GLN A 456 4.99 -23.38 -28.94
N ALA A 457 4.04 -22.65 -28.35
CA ALA A 457 2.75 -22.39 -28.96
C ALA A 457 2.86 -21.54 -30.23
N LEU A 458 3.84 -20.64 -30.31
CA LEU A 458 4.08 -19.80 -31.49
C LEU A 458 4.79 -20.54 -32.63
N THR A 459 5.48 -21.64 -32.34
CA THR A 459 6.26 -22.43 -33.32
C THR A 459 5.63 -23.79 -33.64
N ARG A 460 4.53 -24.14 -32.98
CA ARG A 460 3.80 -25.40 -33.15
C ARG A 460 3.45 -25.67 -34.62
N ALA A 461 3.57 -26.93 -35.01
CA ALA A 461 3.15 -27.41 -36.33
C ALA A 461 1.73 -26.94 -36.69
N GLU A 462 1.57 -26.50 -37.94
CA GLU A 462 0.34 -26.00 -38.57
C GLU A 462 -0.24 -24.71 -37.98
N VAL A 463 -0.29 -24.56 -36.65
CA VAL A 463 -1.08 -23.53 -35.96
C VAL A 463 -0.25 -22.43 -35.29
N GLY A 464 1.07 -22.58 -35.26
CA GLY A 464 2.00 -21.60 -34.67
C GLY A 464 2.04 -20.32 -35.50
N TRP A 465 1.98 -19.16 -34.86
CA TRP A 465 2.02 -17.88 -35.56
C TRP A 465 3.38 -17.67 -36.25
N ILE A 466 4.49 -17.76 -35.52
CA ILE A 466 5.84 -17.59 -36.09
C ILE A 466 6.07 -18.61 -37.22
N ARG A 467 5.60 -19.85 -37.06
CA ARG A 467 5.71 -20.89 -38.10
C ARG A 467 5.04 -20.47 -39.42
N GLN A 468 3.92 -19.75 -39.35
CA GLN A 468 3.16 -19.29 -40.51
C GLN A 468 3.67 -17.96 -41.10
N HIS A 469 4.75 -17.39 -40.54
CA HIS A 469 5.33 -16.10 -40.95
C HIS A 469 6.83 -16.22 -41.25
N PRO A 470 7.25 -16.95 -42.31
CA PRO A 470 8.66 -17.10 -42.70
C PRO A 470 9.35 -15.77 -43.07
N GLU A 471 8.59 -14.75 -43.45
CA GLU A 471 9.11 -13.41 -43.74
C GLU A 471 9.78 -12.73 -42.54
N LEU A 472 9.51 -13.19 -41.31
CA LEU A 472 10.18 -12.70 -40.10
C LEU A 472 11.70 -12.93 -40.15
N LEU A 473 12.16 -13.96 -40.87
CA LEU A 473 13.58 -14.27 -41.00
C LEU A 473 14.36 -13.18 -41.74
N LYS A 474 13.70 -12.41 -42.62
CA LYS A 474 14.34 -11.35 -43.43
C LYS A 474 15.03 -10.28 -42.59
N TYR A 475 14.62 -10.15 -41.33
CA TYR A 475 15.10 -9.12 -40.41
C TYR A 475 16.03 -9.68 -39.32
N VAL A 476 16.32 -10.98 -39.37
CA VAL A 476 17.25 -11.62 -38.44
C VAL A 476 18.67 -11.40 -38.93
N LEU A 477 19.51 -10.84 -38.07
CA LEU A 477 20.95 -10.73 -38.28
C LEU A 477 21.69 -11.66 -37.31
N PRO A 478 22.92 -12.11 -37.65
CA PRO A 478 23.76 -12.82 -36.70
C PRO A 478 23.97 -12.00 -35.43
N ILE A 479 23.81 -12.65 -34.27
CA ILE A 479 24.07 -12.04 -32.97
C ILE A 479 25.09 -12.91 -32.27
N GLU A 480 26.28 -12.37 -32.05
CA GLU A 480 27.39 -13.10 -31.44
C GLU A 480 26.94 -13.87 -30.20
N GLY A 481 27.26 -15.17 -30.12
CA GLY A 481 26.90 -16.04 -28.99
C GLY A 481 25.42 -16.36 -28.81
N LEU A 482 24.51 -15.83 -29.64
CA LEU A 482 23.08 -16.16 -29.60
C LEU A 482 22.55 -16.80 -30.90
N ILE A 483 23.00 -16.30 -32.06
CA ILE A 483 22.53 -16.72 -33.38
C ILE A 483 23.74 -16.76 -34.31
N ALA A 484 24.09 -17.96 -34.76
CA ALA A 484 25.17 -18.18 -35.73
C ALA A 484 24.67 -17.98 -37.18
N PRO A 485 25.53 -17.53 -38.12
CA PRO A 485 25.15 -17.40 -39.54
C PRO A 485 24.60 -18.68 -40.15
N GLU A 486 25.13 -19.84 -39.76
CA GLU A 486 24.74 -21.16 -40.28
C GLU A 486 23.31 -21.54 -39.84
N GLU A 487 22.87 -21.09 -38.66
CA GLU A 487 21.50 -21.29 -38.19
C GLU A 487 20.50 -20.46 -39.02
N ILE A 488 20.90 -19.25 -39.44
CA ILE A 488 20.10 -18.39 -40.32
C ILE A 488 20.01 -19.03 -41.72
N GLU A 489 21.12 -19.57 -42.23
CA GLU A 489 21.14 -20.29 -43.50
C GLU A 489 20.21 -21.52 -43.46
N PHE A 490 20.27 -22.31 -42.38
CA PHE A 490 19.37 -23.43 -42.18
C PHE A 490 17.89 -23.01 -42.16
N ALA A 491 17.55 -21.98 -41.38
CA ALA A 491 16.19 -21.44 -41.33
C ALA A 491 15.72 -20.86 -42.67
N THR A 492 16.64 -20.35 -43.50
CA THR A 492 16.34 -19.84 -44.84
C THR A 492 15.99 -20.97 -45.80
N ARG A 493 16.69 -22.11 -45.67
CA ARG A 493 16.44 -23.31 -46.50
C ARG A 493 15.20 -24.07 -46.05
N ASP A 494 14.99 -24.19 -44.74
CA ASP A 494 13.88 -24.93 -44.15
C ASP A 494 13.34 -24.25 -42.88
N TRP A 495 12.46 -23.27 -43.08
CA TRP A 495 11.81 -22.54 -42.00
C TRP A 495 11.00 -23.46 -41.06
N HIS A 496 10.31 -24.44 -41.63
CA HIS A 496 9.49 -25.37 -40.86
C HIS A 496 10.36 -26.31 -40.02
N GLY A 497 11.45 -26.82 -40.59
CA GLY A 497 12.44 -27.61 -39.88
C GLY A 497 13.12 -26.84 -38.75
N ALA A 498 13.43 -25.56 -38.96
CA ALA A 498 13.94 -24.67 -37.89
C ALA A 498 12.92 -24.49 -36.75
N CYS A 499 11.65 -24.26 -37.08
CA CYS A 499 10.57 -24.21 -36.08
C CYS A 499 10.44 -25.55 -35.32
N ASP A 500 10.56 -26.69 -35.99
CA ASP A 500 10.47 -28.02 -35.38
C ASP A 500 11.69 -28.35 -34.49
N ALA A 501 12.88 -27.91 -34.88
CA ALA A 501 14.07 -27.99 -34.05
C ALA A 501 13.90 -27.16 -32.77
N PHE A 502 13.45 -25.92 -32.90
CA PHE A 502 13.19 -25.04 -31.77
C PHE A 502 12.07 -25.55 -30.86
N HIS A 503 10.96 -26.00 -31.42
CA HIS A 503 9.83 -26.51 -30.65
C HIS A 503 10.26 -27.66 -29.72
N ARG A 504 11.10 -28.58 -30.24
CA ARG A 504 11.72 -29.65 -29.44
C ARG A 504 12.67 -29.11 -28.37
N HIS A 505 13.52 -28.13 -28.70
CA HIS A 505 14.41 -27.48 -27.74
C HIS A 505 13.63 -26.87 -26.58
N ALA A 506 12.62 -26.06 -26.87
CA ALA A 506 11.79 -25.40 -25.87
C ALA A 506 11.01 -26.40 -25.01
N ALA A 507 10.52 -27.50 -25.58
CA ALA A 507 9.86 -28.58 -24.83
C ALA A 507 10.81 -29.28 -23.85
N ASN A 508 12.06 -29.53 -24.27
CA ASN A 508 13.08 -30.12 -23.40
C ASN A 508 13.49 -29.15 -22.29
N ARG A 509 13.76 -27.88 -22.63
CA ARG A 509 14.07 -26.83 -21.64
C ARG A 509 12.95 -26.63 -20.63
N SER A 510 11.69 -26.69 -21.07
CA SER A 510 10.52 -26.56 -20.19
C SER A 510 10.52 -27.64 -19.11
N LYS A 511 10.80 -28.90 -19.47
CA LYS A 511 10.89 -30.01 -18.53
C LYS A 511 12.07 -29.88 -17.57
N GLU A 512 13.19 -29.35 -18.03
CA GLU A 512 14.37 -29.13 -17.18
C GLU A 512 14.14 -27.99 -16.19
N VAL A 513 13.62 -26.85 -16.65
CA VAL A 513 13.19 -25.73 -15.79
C VAL A 513 12.17 -26.22 -14.75
N GLN A 514 11.21 -27.06 -15.14
CA GLN A 514 10.23 -27.64 -14.22
C GLN A 514 10.85 -28.47 -13.09
N ARG A 515 11.98 -29.14 -13.33
CA ARG A 515 12.68 -29.93 -12.29
C ARG A 515 13.48 -29.07 -11.32
N VAL A 516 13.93 -27.89 -11.75
CA VAL A 516 14.84 -27.03 -10.96
C VAL A 516 14.18 -25.76 -10.44
N MET A 517 12.98 -25.42 -10.92
CA MET A 517 12.25 -24.25 -10.46
C MET A 517 11.96 -24.35 -8.97
N ARG A 518 12.11 -23.23 -8.27
CA ARG A 518 11.84 -23.15 -6.84
C ARG A 518 10.52 -22.44 -6.61
N VAL A 519 9.62 -23.12 -5.91
CA VAL A 519 8.46 -22.50 -5.23
C VAL A 519 9.02 -21.70 -4.05
N HIS A 520 9.39 -20.45 -4.29
CA HIS A 520 10.14 -19.65 -3.30
C HIS A 520 9.25 -19.09 -2.19
N ARG A 521 7.93 -19.21 -2.33
CA ARG A 521 6.98 -18.88 -1.28
C ARG A 521 5.87 -19.90 -1.32
N ASP A 522 5.70 -20.62 -0.22
CA ASP A 522 4.46 -21.31 0.02
C ASP A 522 3.32 -20.26 -0.04
N PRO A 523 2.43 -20.28 -1.06
CA PRO A 523 1.40 -19.26 -1.20
C PRO A 523 0.46 -19.21 0.01
N PHE A 524 0.45 -20.29 0.80
CA PHE A 524 -0.30 -20.44 2.03
C PHE A 524 0.44 -19.91 3.27
N GLU A 525 1.78 -19.78 3.26
CA GLU A 525 2.59 -19.19 4.37
C GLU A 525 1.88 -18.02 5.07
N PRO A 526 1.29 -17.05 4.34
CA PRO A 526 0.76 -15.85 4.98
C PRO A 526 -0.51 -16.08 5.79
N ILE A 527 -1.18 -17.19 5.49
CA ILE A 527 -2.46 -17.59 6.05
C ILE A 527 -2.37 -18.95 6.75
N MET A 528 -1.17 -19.51 6.96
CA MET A 528 -1.00 -20.83 7.57
C MET A 528 -1.68 -20.90 8.93
N VAL A 529 -1.53 -19.87 9.76
CA VAL A 529 -2.20 -19.76 11.07
C VAL A 529 -3.74 -19.86 10.99
N ILE A 530 -4.32 -19.55 9.83
CA ILE A 530 -5.76 -19.67 9.57
C ILE A 530 -6.10 -21.07 9.05
N LEU A 531 -5.30 -21.60 8.12
CA LEU A 531 -5.52 -22.94 7.57
C LEU A 531 -5.33 -24.04 8.61
N GLU A 532 -4.43 -23.83 9.58
CA GLU A 532 -4.18 -24.74 10.69
C GLU A 532 -5.31 -24.73 11.73
N ALA A 533 -6.14 -23.68 11.79
CA ALA A 533 -7.27 -23.63 12.70
C ALA A 533 -8.32 -24.71 12.39
N ASP A 534 -9.08 -25.12 13.41
CA ASP A 534 -10.18 -26.09 13.27
C ASP A 534 -11.27 -25.58 12.33
N SER A 535 -11.53 -24.27 12.39
CA SER A 535 -12.47 -23.58 11.54
C SER A 535 -11.80 -22.38 10.85
N PRO A 536 -11.11 -22.60 9.71
CA PRO A 536 -10.41 -21.54 8.99
C PRO A 536 -11.32 -20.35 8.63
N LEU A 537 -12.56 -20.62 8.24
CA LEU A 537 -13.55 -19.60 7.93
C LEU A 537 -13.94 -18.75 9.14
N ALA A 538 -14.15 -19.39 10.30
CA ALA A 538 -14.47 -18.67 11.54
C ALA A 538 -13.28 -17.83 12.03
N GLU A 539 -12.05 -18.35 11.87
CA GLU A 539 -10.85 -17.60 12.21
C GLU A 539 -10.72 -16.34 11.34
N TYR A 540 -10.91 -16.47 10.01
CA TYR A 540 -10.87 -15.31 9.10
C TYR A 540 -11.99 -14.31 9.34
N ARG A 541 -13.18 -14.77 9.74
CA ARG A 541 -14.33 -13.90 10.05
C ARG A 541 -14.00 -12.90 11.18
N LYS A 542 -13.11 -13.22 12.11
CA LYS A 542 -12.68 -12.27 13.16
C LYS A 542 -12.18 -10.93 12.59
N ILE A 543 -11.64 -10.93 11.37
CA ILE A 543 -11.21 -9.72 10.67
C ILE A 543 -12.40 -8.80 10.38
N THR A 544 -13.56 -9.34 9.94
CA THR A 544 -14.75 -8.51 9.69
C THR A 544 -15.31 -7.90 10.97
N ASP A 545 -15.23 -8.63 12.09
CA ASP A 545 -15.65 -8.13 13.39
C ASP A 545 -14.72 -7.00 13.88
N GLU A 546 -13.40 -7.15 13.69
CA GLU A 546 -12.43 -6.08 14.01
C GLU A 546 -12.60 -4.85 13.11
N ILE A 547 -13.01 -5.00 11.85
CA ILE A 547 -13.35 -3.86 10.96
C ILE A 547 -14.52 -3.05 11.56
N LEU A 548 -15.61 -3.72 11.91
CA LEU A 548 -16.81 -3.06 12.43
C LEU A 548 -16.57 -2.46 13.82
N LYS A 549 -15.87 -3.17 14.70
CA LYS A 549 -15.45 -2.68 16.03
C LYS A 549 -14.65 -1.37 15.95
N ARG A 550 -13.95 -1.14 14.84
CA ARG A 550 -13.08 0.03 14.63
C ARG A 550 -13.70 1.07 13.69
N MET A 551 -14.98 0.92 13.35
CA MET A 551 -15.68 1.85 12.47
C MET A 551 -15.77 3.24 13.12
N PRO A 552 -15.31 4.30 12.42
CA PRO A 552 -15.50 5.66 12.90
C PRO A 552 -16.97 6.05 12.92
N ASP A 553 -17.31 7.00 13.78
CA ASP A 553 -18.62 7.66 13.77
C ASP A 553 -18.95 8.20 12.37
N GLN A 554 -20.10 7.79 11.83
CA GLN A 554 -20.49 8.05 10.45
C GLN A 554 -20.91 9.50 10.21
N ASP A 555 -21.50 10.15 11.20
CA ASP A 555 -22.05 11.50 11.06
C ASP A 555 -20.92 12.52 11.13
N ARG A 556 -19.93 12.24 11.99
CA ARG A 556 -18.75 13.07 12.15
C ARG A 556 -17.67 12.79 11.11
N TYR A 557 -17.54 11.53 10.68
CA TYR A 557 -16.49 11.09 9.76
C TYR A 557 -17.04 10.23 8.62
N PRO A 558 -17.89 10.82 7.75
CA PRO A 558 -18.61 10.08 6.73
C PRO A 558 -17.68 9.35 5.75
N ARG A 559 -16.55 9.95 5.37
CA ARG A 559 -15.60 9.32 4.45
C ARG A 559 -14.83 8.15 5.09
N PRO A 560 -14.17 8.30 6.26
CA PRO A 560 -13.59 7.15 6.95
C PRO A 560 -14.59 6.02 7.25
N ALA A 561 -15.82 6.34 7.66
CA ALA A 561 -16.87 5.34 7.84
C ALA A 561 -17.21 4.61 6.54
N ALA A 562 -17.35 5.35 5.43
CA ALA A 562 -17.56 4.77 4.10
C ALA A 562 -16.42 3.83 3.66
N GLU A 563 -15.17 4.20 3.93
CA GLU A 563 -14.00 3.34 3.66
C GLU A 563 -14.03 2.05 4.49
N THR A 564 -14.46 2.13 5.75
CA THR A 564 -14.61 0.97 6.64
C THR A 564 -15.73 0.05 6.16
N VAL A 565 -16.92 0.58 5.83
CA VAL A 565 -18.04 -0.22 5.31
C VAL A 565 -17.66 -0.91 3.99
N ARG A 566 -16.99 -0.19 3.07
CA ARG A 566 -16.43 -0.81 1.85
C ARG A 566 -15.49 -1.97 2.20
N SER A 567 -14.59 -1.76 3.15
CA SER A 567 -13.60 -2.77 3.58
C SER A 567 -14.26 -4.01 4.18
N PHE A 568 -15.28 -3.81 5.01
CA PHE A 568 -16.11 -4.88 5.56
C PHE A 568 -16.77 -5.68 4.44
N LEU A 569 -17.45 -5.01 3.51
CA LEU A 569 -18.16 -5.66 2.41
C LEU A 569 -17.22 -6.40 1.45
N MET A 570 -16.01 -5.88 1.18
CA MET A 570 -15.01 -6.57 0.36
C MET A 570 -14.67 -7.96 0.93
N LEU A 571 -14.40 -8.05 2.23
CA LEU A 571 -14.12 -9.34 2.88
C LEU A 571 -15.39 -10.18 3.04
N ARG A 572 -16.50 -9.56 3.47
CA ARG A 572 -17.77 -10.26 3.76
C ARG A 572 -18.37 -10.90 2.51
N LEU A 573 -18.38 -10.20 1.37
CA LEU A 573 -18.83 -10.78 0.10
C LEU A 573 -17.83 -11.78 -0.45
N GLY A 574 -16.53 -11.54 -0.29
CA GLY A 574 -15.52 -12.54 -0.64
C GLY A 574 -15.73 -13.88 0.08
N LEU A 575 -16.07 -13.84 1.37
CA LEU A 575 -16.27 -15.01 2.22
C LEU A 575 -17.52 -15.81 1.82
N HIS A 576 -18.55 -15.13 1.35
CA HIS A 576 -19.81 -15.78 0.94
C HIS A 576 -19.80 -16.29 -0.49
N LEU A 577 -19.17 -15.54 -1.39
CA LEU A 577 -19.24 -15.83 -2.83
C LEU A 577 -18.09 -16.71 -3.31
N GLY A 578 -16.95 -16.69 -2.61
CA GLY A 578 -15.74 -17.40 -3.04
C GLY A 578 -15.19 -16.95 -4.40
N LEU A 579 -15.60 -15.80 -4.91
CA LEU A 579 -15.26 -15.34 -6.26
C LEU A 579 -13.78 -15.02 -6.40
N ARG A 580 -13.26 -15.20 -7.62
CA ARG A 580 -11.96 -14.64 -8.01
C ARG A 580 -12.02 -13.11 -7.96
N GLN A 581 -10.88 -12.46 -7.69
CA GLN A 581 -10.80 -11.00 -7.56
C GLN A 581 -11.40 -10.26 -8.76
N LYS A 582 -11.20 -10.76 -9.99
CA LYS A 582 -11.74 -10.15 -11.21
C LYS A 582 -13.27 -10.02 -11.12
N ASN A 583 -13.94 -11.12 -10.78
CA ASN A 583 -15.40 -11.18 -10.74
C ASN A 583 -15.96 -10.30 -9.63
N LEU A 584 -15.30 -10.25 -8.47
CA LEU A 584 -15.71 -9.38 -7.36
C LEU A 584 -15.45 -7.89 -7.66
N ARG A 585 -14.32 -7.57 -8.29
CA ARG A 585 -13.91 -6.21 -8.67
C ARG A 585 -14.82 -5.63 -9.75
N GLN A 586 -15.17 -6.43 -10.75
CA GLN A 586 -15.98 -6.02 -11.91
C GLN A 586 -17.49 -6.20 -11.69
N LEU A 587 -17.91 -6.70 -10.52
CA LEU A 587 -19.31 -6.84 -10.17
C LEU A 587 -20.00 -5.48 -10.29
N ARG A 588 -21.05 -5.39 -11.10
CA ARG A 588 -21.87 -4.19 -11.27
C ARG A 588 -22.91 -4.08 -10.17
N LEU A 589 -23.50 -2.90 -10.01
CA LEU A 589 -24.60 -2.66 -9.09
C LEU A 589 -25.85 -2.25 -9.85
N CYS A 590 -26.95 -2.97 -9.61
CA CYS A 590 -28.31 -2.52 -9.90
C CYS A 590 -28.99 -2.15 -8.59
N PRO A 591 -29.25 -0.86 -8.31
CA PRO A 591 -29.98 -0.44 -7.12
C PRO A 591 -31.38 -1.08 -7.06
N ARG A 592 -31.91 -1.24 -5.86
CA ARG A 592 -33.27 -1.75 -5.66
C ARG A 592 -34.29 -0.83 -6.36
N GLY A 593 -35.32 -1.44 -6.94
CA GLY A 593 -36.35 -0.72 -7.71
C GLY A 593 -35.95 -0.35 -9.15
N HIS A 594 -34.72 -0.66 -9.57
CA HIS A 594 -34.31 -0.51 -10.97
C HIS A 594 -34.41 -1.85 -11.71
N PHE A 595 -34.59 -1.79 -13.02
CA PHE A 595 -34.58 -2.98 -13.86
C PHE A 595 -33.15 -3.53 -14.00
N PRO A 596 -32.91 -4.81 -13.61
CA PRO A 596 -31.60 -5.43 -13.77
C PRO A 596 -31.13 -5.48 -15.22
N THR A 597 -29.82 -5.51 -15.39
CA THR A 597 -29.23 -5.73 -16.71
C THR A 597 -29.59 -7.13 -17.21
N SER A 598 -30.02 -7.25 -18.47
CA SER A 598 -30.32 -8.56 -19.08
C SER A 598 -29.08 -9.46 -19.08
N GLU A 599 -29.26 -10.76 -18.88
CA GLU A 599 -28.17 -11.74 -18.86
C GLU A 599 -27.30 -11.69 -20.13
N ARG A 600 -27.91 -11.60 -21.31
CA ARG A 600 -27.19 -11.46 -22.59
C ARG A 600 -26.22 -10.26 -22.62
N ARG A 601 -26.64 -9.12 -22.08
CA ARG A 601 -25.78 -7.93 -22.01
C ARG A 601 -24.66 -8.11 -20.98
N LEU A 602 -24.91 -8.84 -19.89
CA LEU A 602 -23.87 -9.22 -18.92
C LEU A 602 -22.87 -10.21 -19.53
N GLU A 603 -23.32 -11.13 -20.39
CA GLU A 603 -22.46 -12.03 -21.18
C GLU A 603 -21.56 -11.23 -22.12
N ASP A 604 -22.12 -10.28 -22.88
CA ASP A 604 -21.37 -9.40 -23.77
C ASP A 604 -20.29 -8.60 -23.02
N MET A 605 -20.63 -8.10 -21.82
CA MET A 605 -19.70 -7.37 -20.96
C MET A 605 -18.77 -8.28 -20.14
N LYS A 606 -19.00 -9.60 -20.13
CA LYS A 606 -18.28 -10.61 -19.33
C LYS A 606 -18.14 -10.22 -17.85
N CYS A 607 -19.20 -9.69 -17.26
CA CYS A 607 -19.22 -9.25 -15.86
C CYS A 607 -20.53 -9.66 -15.17
N GLY A 608 -20.53 -9.65 -13.83
CA GLY A 608 -21.71 -9.93 -13.03
C GLY A 608 -22.42 -8.68 -12.54
N GLU A 609 -23.57 -8.87 -11.88
CA GLU A 609 -24.36 -7.81 -11.28
C GLU A 609 -24.87 -8.23 -9.88
N LEU A 610 -24.73 -7.34 -8.91
CA LEU A 610 -25.46 -7.36 -7.64
C LEU A 610 -26.79 -6.63 -7.84
N ARG A 611 -27.90 -7.32 -7.60
CA ARG A 611 -29.26 -6.82 -7.87
C ARG A 611 -30.25 -7.31 -6.83
N TRP A 612 -31.38 -6.63 -6.71
CA TRP A 612 -32.48 -7.11 -5.85
C TRP A 612 -33.33 -8.15 -6.60
N SER A 613 -33.61 -9.28 -5.96
CA SER A 613 -34.56 -10.29 -6.44
C SER A 613 -35.88 -10.13 -5.69
N ASP A 614 -36.93 -9.69 -6.38
CA ASP A 614 -38.27 -9.58 -5.79
C ASP A 614 -38.86 -10.94 -5.45
N ARG A 615 -38.56 -11.96 -6.27
CA ARG A 615 -39.00 -13.35 -6.07
C ARG A 615 -38.47 -13.93 -4.77
N GLU A 616 -37.17 -13.80 -4.54
CA GLU A 616 -36.48 -14.39 -3.37
C GLU A 616 -36.37 -13.38 -2.20
N ARG A 617 -36.88 -12.16 -2.39
CA ARG A 617 -36.84 -11.04 -1.44
C ARG A 617 -35.44 -10.79 -0.87
N GLY A 618 -34.43 -10.77 -1.75
CA GLY A 618 -33.05 -10.66 -1.32
C GLY A 618 -32.08 -10.14 -2.37
N TRP A 619 -30.88 -9.77 -1.93
CA TRP A 619 -29.79 -9.35 -2.80
C TRP A 619 -29.20 -10.57 -3.52
N GLU A 620 -29.36 -10.62 -4.84
CA GLU A 620 -28.83 -11.64 -5.72
C GLU A 620 -27.52 -11.18 -6.37
N VAL A 621 -26.53 -12.06 -6.37
CA VAL A 621 -25.36 -11.96 -7.26
C VAL A 621 -25.60 -12.89 -8.45
N LEU A 622 -25.76 -12.32 -9.64
CA LEU A 622 -25.80 -13.05 -10.90
C LEU A 622 -24.51 -12.80 -11.68
N ILE A 623 -23.85 -13.88 -12.12
CA ILE A 623 -22.66 -13.80 -12.96
C ILE A 623 -22.79 -14.83 -14.10
N PRO A 624 -22.81 -14.41 -15.37
CA PRO A 624 -22.87 -15.36 -16.48
C PRO A 624 -21.61 -16.24 -16.50
N SER A 625 -21.77 -17.50 -16.93
CA SER A 625 -20.67 -18.48 -16.95
C SER A 625 -19.45 -17.97 -17.71
N VAL A 626 -19.67 -17.29 -18.85
CA VAL A 626 -18.62 -16.73 -19.73
C VAL A 626 -17.73 -15.67 -19.07
N ALA A 627 -18.17 -15.08 -17.95
CA ALA A 627 -17.34 -14.17 -17.15
C ALA A 627 -16.27 -14.93 -16.33
N PHE A 628 -16.48 -16.21 -16.06
CA PHE A 628 -15.52 -17.06 -15.36
C PHE A 628 -14.47 -17.63 -16.31
N LYS A 629 -13.22 -17.69 -15.83
CA LYS A 629 -12.10 -18.32 -16.55
C LYS A 629 -12.37 -19.79 -16.90
N ASN A 630 -13.13 -20.50 -16.07
CA ASN A 630 -13.48 -21.90 -16.22
C ASN A 630 -14.94 -22.08 -16.66
N SER A 631 -15.46 -21.17 -17.48
CA SER A 631 -16.83 -21.23 -18.03
C SER A 631 -17.19 -22.58 -18.66
N GLY A 632 -16.23 -23.26 -19.31
CA GLY A 632 -16.39 -24.57 -19.91
C GLY A 632 -16.26 -25.77 -18.96
N SER A 633 -16.06 -25.54 -17.66
CA SER A 633 -16.00 -26.62 -16.66
C SER A 633 -17.37 -27.23 -16.37
N SER A 634 -17.36 -28.46 -15.86
CA SER A 634 -18.57 -29.18 -15.43
C SER A 634 -19.38 -28.43 -14.37
N PHE A 635 -18.75 -27.57 -13.56
CA PHE A 635 -19.43 -26.75 -12.55
C PHE A 635 -20.53 -25.87 -13.13
N PHE A 636 -20.27 -25.20 -14.25
CA PHE A 636 -21.23 -24.25 -14.81
C PHE A 636 -22.25 -24.95 -15.71
N GLY A 637 -21.86 -25.96 -16.49
CA GLY A 637 -22.75 -26.60 -17.44
C GLY A 637 -23.46 -25.59 -18.37
N GLN A 638 -22.76 -24.51 -18.76
CA GLN A 638 -23.27 -23.36 -19.52
C GLN A 638 -24.36 -22.51 -18.82
N LYS A 639 -24.59 -22.68 -17.52
CA LYS A 639 -25.53 -21.87 -16.73
C LYS A 639 -24.83 -20.76 -15.93
N PRO A 640 -25.50 -19.63 -15.68
CA PRO A 640 -24.95 -18.56 -14.85
C PRO A 640 -24.79 -19.00 -13.39
N PHE A 641 -23.83 -18.41 -12.70
CA PHE A 641 -23.77 -18.42 -11.24
C PHE A 641 -24.85 -17.49 -10.68
N ARG A 642 -25.66 -18.00 -9.75
CA ARG A 642 -26.69 -17.23 -9.04
C ARG A 642 -26.63 -17.57 -7.56
N LEU A 643 -26.53 -16.55 -6.71
CA LEU A 643 -26.57 -16.72 -5.26
C LEU A 643 -27.36 -15.58 -4.62
N ILE A 644 -28.36 -15.91 -3.80
CA ILE A 644 -28.98 -14.96 -2.88
C ILE A 644 -28.09 -14.82 -1.66
N LEU A 645 -27.66 -13.61 -1.36
CA LEU A 645 -26.86 -13.31 -0.18
C LEU A 645 -27.71 -13.50 1.08
N PRO A 646 -27.22 -14.24 2.10
CA PRO A 646 -27.98 -14.40 3.33
C PRO A 646 -27.89 -13.12 4.18
N ASP A 647 -29.02 -12.65 4.70
CA ASP A 647 -29.04 -11.52 5.64
C ASP A 647 -28.66 -11.97 7.07
N LEU A 648 -27.40 -12.37 7.22
CA LEU A 648 -26.82 -12.78 8.51
C LEU A 648 -25.82 -11.73 8.98
N LEU A 649 -25.95 -11.33 10.25
CA LEU A 649 -25.11 -10.34 10.90
C LEU A 649 -25.18 -8.98 10.20
N ASP A 650 -26.42 -8.49 10.01
CA ASP A 650 -26.72 -7.17 9.45
C ASP A 650 -26.15 -6.95 8.03
N LEU A 651 -26.00 -8.00 7.22
CA LEU A 651 -25.40 -7.85 5.88
C LEU A 651 -26.20 -6.85 5.03
N TYR A 652 -27.53 -6.94 5.04
CA TYR A 652 -28.37 -6.06 4.22
C TYR A 652 -28.29 -4.62 4.69
N LYS A 653 -28.27 -4.37 6.00
CA LYS A 653 -28.05 -3.04 6.57
C LYS A 653 -26.76 -2.40 6.06
N TYR A 654 -25.65 -3.14 6.03
CA TYR A 654 -24.38 -2.60 5.52
C TYR A 654 -24.36 -2.47 3.99
N LEU A 655 -25.02 -3.38 3.25
CA LEU A 655 -25.18 -3.27 1.80
C LEU A 655 -25.97 -2.02 1.41
N GLU A 656 -27.14 -1.81 2.03
CA GLU A 656 -28.02 -0.68 1.78
C GLU A 656 -27.34 0.63 2.18
N ALA A 657 -26.76 0.71 3.38
CA ALA A 657 -25.97 1.88 3.78
C ALA A 657 -24.82 2.18 2.83
N TYR A 658 -24.17 1.14 2.26
CA TYR A 658 -23.12 1.31 1.28
C TYR A 658 -23.65 1.89 -0.02
N ILE A 659 -24.68 1.28 -0.58
CA ILE A 659 -25.30 1.62 -1.86
C ILE A 659 -25.87 3.05 -1.82
N ASP A 660 -26.67 3.35 -0.80
CA ASP A 660 -27.48 4.57 -0.76
C ASP A 660 -26.67 5.81 -0.36
N ARG A 661 -25.67 5.63 0.51
CA ARG A 661 -24.96 6.75 1.15
C ARG A 661 -23.45 6.69 0.97
N HIS A 662 -22.81 5.62 1.42
CA HIS A 662 -21.34 5.61 1.50
C HIS A 662 -20.66 5.63 0.13
N ARG A 663 -21.26 4.99 -0.88
CA ARG A 663 -20.73 4.98 -2.25
C ARG A 663 -20.69 6.39 -2.84
N GLY A 664 -21.73 7.20 -2.63
CA GLY A 664 -21.75 8.62 -3.00
C GLY A 664 -20.65 9.43 -2.29
N VAL A 665 -20.41 9.19 -0.99
CA VAL A 665 -19.33 9.85 -0.22
C VAL A 665 -17.93 9.53 -0.77
N LEU A 666 -17.72 8.30 -1.26
CA LEU A 666 -16.44 7.87 -1.84
C LEU A 666 -16.19 8.44 -3.24
N LEU A 667 -17.26 8.56 -4.05
CA LEU A 667 -17.22 9.14 -5.39
C LEU A 667 -17.02 10.66 -5.35
N GLY A 668 -17.65 11.35 -4.39
CA GLY A 668 -17.67 12.81 -4.38
C GLY A 668 -18.30 13.35 -5.66
N SER A 669 -17.56 14.16 -6.42
CA SER A 669 -18.00 14.71 -7.71
C SER A 669 -17.56 13.89 -8.93
N ALA A 670 -16.94 12.72 -8.74
CA ALA A 670 -16.50 11.89 -9.86
C ALA A 670 -17.68 11.15 -10.52
N GLN A 671 -17.51 10.84 -11.81
CA GLN A 671 -18.45 9.97 -12.52
C GLN A 671 -18.46 8.57 -11.93
N ASP A 672 -19.65 8.01 -11.81
CA ASP A 672 -19.87 6.67 -11.32
C ASP A 672 -19.47 5.61 -12.38
N PRO A 673 -18.53 4.69 -12.09
CA PRO A 673 -18.15 3.63 -13.02
C PRO A 673 -19.19 2.49 -13.14
N GLY A 674 -20.22 2.46 -12.29
CA GLY A 674 -21.25 1.41 -12.23
C GLY A 674 -20.81 0.10 -11.56
N THR A 675 -19.53 -0.04 -11.18
CA THR A 675 -19.02 -1.18 -10.39
C THR A 675 -19.46 -1.06 -8.94
N PHE A 676 -19.81 -2.17 -8.29
CA PHE A 676 -20.25 -2.20 -6.91
C PHE A 676 -19.23 -1.54 -5.98
N PHE A 677 -17.98 -2.01 -6.02
CA PHE A 677 -16.89 -1.39 -5.26
C PHE A 677 -16.26 -0.22 -6.01
N VAL A 678 -16.07 0.89 -5.30
CA VAL A 678 -15.42 2.12 -5.83
C VAL A 678 -14.27 2.59 -4.93
N LYS A 679 -13.24 3.17 -5.54
CA LYS A 679 -12.12 3.82 -4.86
C LYS A 679 -12.59 5.09 -4.15
N THR A 680 -11.86 5.49 -3.12
CA THR A 680 -12.02 6.83 -2.56
C THR A 680 -11.36 7.81 -3.51
N VAL A 681 -12.15 8.65 -4.18
CA VAL A 681 -11.65 9.66 -5.12
C VAL A 681 -10.84 10.70 -4.36
N LYS A 682 -9.68 11.07 -4.91
CA LYS A 682 -8.79 12.09 -4.36
C LYS A 682 -8.72 13.27 -5.32
N THR A 683 -8.35 14.45 -4.84
CA THR A 683 -8.16 15.65 -5.66
C THR A 683 -7.22 15.42 -6.86
N THR A 684 -6.28 14.48 -6.74
CA THR A 684 -5.28 14.15 -7.78
C THR A 684 -5.63 12.91 -8.62
N SER A 685 -6.77 12.25 -8.39
CA SER A 685 -7.16 11.02 -9.11
C SER A 685 -8.69 10.93 -9.22
N TYR A 686 -9.21 11.19 -10.42
CA TYR A 686 -10.63 11.18 -10.73
C TYR A 686 -11.22 9.81 -11.06
N ASP A 687 -10.40 8.86 -11.49
CA ASP A 687 -10.86 7.50 -11.78
C ASP A 687 -11.20 6.77 -10.47
N ALA A 688 -12.48 6.40 -10.33
CA ALA A 688 -13.05 5.73 -9.18
C ALA A 688 -13.10 4.20 -9.31
N ALA A 689 -12.83 3.63 -10.49
CA ALA A 689 -12.91 2.19 -10.70
C ALA A 689 -11.67 1.47 -10.16
N TYR A 690 -11.85 0.29 -9.55
CA TYR A 690 -10.71 -0.55 -9.18
C TYR A 690 -10.17 -1.29 -10.40
N ASP A 691 -8.85 -1.21 -10.60
CA ASP A 691 -8.11 -2.15 -11.45
C ASP A 691 -7.56 -3.32 -10.62
N SER A 692 -6.88 -4.27 -11.26
CA SER A 692 -6.33 -5.45 -10.58
C SER A 692 -5.42 -5.08 -9.41
N THR A 693 -4.51 -4.14 -9.65
CA THR A 693 -3.48 -3.69 -8.71
C THR A 693 -4.09 -2.96 -7.52
N THR A 694 -4.89 -1.94 -7.78
CA THR A 694 -5.53 -1.13 -6.74
C THR A 694 -6.53 -1.93 -5.92
N PHE A 695 -7.20 -2.93 -6.50
CA PHE A 695 -8.07 -3.84 -5.75
C PHE A 695 -7.25 -4.76 -4.83
N TYR A 696 -6.15 -5.32 -5.33
CA TYR A 696 -5.21 -6.11 -4.53
C TYR A 696 -4.61 -5.28 -3.38
N GLU A 697 -4.16 -4.07 -3.65
CA GLU A 697 -3.61 -3.17 -2.64
C GLU A 697 -4.64 -2.75 -1.60
N ALA A 698 -5.89 -2.50 -2.02
CA ALA A 698 -6.98 -2.23 -1.11
C ALA A 698 -7.22 -3.42 -0.17
N TRP A 699 -7.30 -4.63 -0.73
CA TRP A 699 -7.43 -5.86 0.06
C TRP A 699 -6.29 -6.02 1.06
N ARG A 700 -5.05 -5.92 0.58
CA ARG A 700 -3.85 -6.03 1.42
C ARG A 700 -3.85 -4.97 2.52
N THR A 701 -4.28 -3.75 2.23
CA THR A 701 -4.41 -2.67 3.23
C THR A 701 -5.44 -3.01 4.30
N ILE A 702 -6.55 -3.68 3.94
CA ILE A 702 -7.53 -4.16 4.92
C ILE A 702 -6.88 -5.18 5.85
N ILE A 703 -6.15 -6.16 5.31
CA ILE A 703 -5.44 -7.18 6.10
C ILE A 703 -4.39 -6.54 7.01
N GLN A 704 -3.61 -5.58 6.50
CA GLN A 704 -2.62 -4.86 7.29
C GLN A 704 -3.24 -4.11 8.46
N ARG A 705 -4.38 -3.45 8.25
CA ARG A 705 -5.05 -2.62 9.27
C ARG A 705 -5.84 -3.43 10.30
N TYR A 706 -6.55 -4.45 9.86
CA TYR A 706 -7.55 -5.15 10.69
C TYR A 706 -7.26 -6.63 10.86
N GLY A 707 -6.54 -7.25 9.92
CA GLY A 707 -6.24 -8.68 9.97
C GLY A 707 -5.12 -9.02 10.94
N ILE A 708 -3.96 -8.37 10.78
CA ILE A 708 -2.73 -8.72 11.49
C ILE A 708 -2.77 -8.17 12.92
N TYR A 709 -2.74 -9.06 13.91
CA TYR A 709 -2.63 -8.66 15.31
C TYR A 709 -1.26 -8.00 15.59
N ASN A 710 -1.30 -6.76 16.06
CA ASN A 710 -0.13 -5.98 16.44
C ASN A 710 0.01 -5.93 17.97
N PRO A 711 1.03 -6.61 18.53
CA PRO A 711 1.20 -6.73 19.99
C PRO A 711 1.53 -5.40 20.67
N TYR A 712 2.08 -4.42 19.95
CA TYR A 712 2.41 -3.11 20.51
C TYR A 712 1.18 -2.20 20.63
N THR A 713 0.12 -2.47 19.87
CA THR A 713 -1.10 -1.63 19.86
C THR A 713 -2.35 -2.35 20.40
N GLY A 714 -2.31 -3.69 20.51
CA GLY A 714 -3.47 -4.51 20.83
C GLY A 714 -4.57 -4.48 19.76
N ARG A 715 -4.23 -4.08 18.52
CA ARG A 715 -5.16 -3.97 17.38
C ARG A 715 -4.94 -5.10 16.37
N GLY A 716 -5.96 -5.40 15.58
CA GLY A 716 -5.93 -6.47 14.59
C GLY A 716 -6.47 -7.79 15.13
N ALA A 717 -6.95 -8.66 14.24
CA ALA A 717 -7.76 -9.81 14.64
C ALA A 717 -6.95 -11.08 14.96
N ILE A 718 -5.92 -11.40 14.17
CA ILE A 718 -5.31 -12.74 14.15
C ILE A 718 -3.80 -12.66 14.38
N LYS A 719 -3.32 -13.41 15.39
CA LYS A 719 -1.89 -13.54 15.72
C LYS A 719 -1.17 -14.37 14.66
N GLY A 720 0.00 -13.91 14.23
CA GLY A 720 0.84 -14.62 13.24
C GLY A 720 0.37 -14.50 11.79
N LEU A 721 -0.76 -13.83 11.52
CA LEU A 721 -1.21 -13.55 10.17
C LEU A 721 -0.23 -12.63 9.44
N LEU A 722 0.01 -12.89 8.15
CA LEU A 722 0.81 -12.01 7.30
C LEU A 722 -0.02 -11.37 6.18
N PRO A 723 0.47 -10.27 5.57
CA PRO A 723 -0.23 -9.60 4.50
C PRO A 723 -0.37 -10.47 3.25
N HIS A 724 -1.60 -10.55 2.76
CA HIS A 724 -2.01 -11.40 1.65
C HIS A 724 -3.14 -10.74 0.82
N GLY A 725 -3.48 -11.35 -0.31
CA GLY A 725 -4.46 -10.83 -1.26
C GLY A 725 -5.78 -11.60 -1.30
N PRO A 726 -6.71 -11.20 -2.18
CA PRO A 726 -8.04 -11.80 -2.29
C PRO A 726 -8.04 -13.29 -2.64
N HIS A 727 -7.02 -13.78 -3.37
CA HIS A 727 -6.98 -15.18 -3.79
C HIS A 727 -6.91 -16.15 -2.59
N ASN A 728 -6.17 -15.76 -1.55
CA ASN A 728 -6.03 -16.56 -0.32
C ASN A 728 -7.36 -16.82 0.40
N LEU A 729 -8.39 -16.01 0.14
CA LEU A 729 -9.72 -16.26 0.69
C LEU A 729 -10.37 -17.52 0.10
N ARG A 730 -10.12 -17.79 -1.19
CA ARG A 730 -10.61 -19.01 -1.84
C ARG A 730 -9.94 -20.24 -1.24
N ASP A 731 -8.65 -20.13 -0.93
CA ASP A 731 -7.90 -21.18 -0.23
C ASP A 731 -8.52 -21.50 1.13
N ILE A 732 -8.81 -20.46 1.91
CA ILE A 732 -9.46 -20.60 3.22
C ILE A 732 -10.83 -21.25 3.11
N LEU A 733 -11.65 -20.85 2.11
CA LEU A 733 -12.97 -21.42 1.88
C LEU A 733 -12.89 -22.91 1.49
N ALA A 734 -12.05 -23.23 0.51
CA ALA A 734 -11.86 -24.61 0.08
C ALA A 734 -11.36 -25.49 1.24
N THR A 735 -10.34 -25.04 1.98
CA THR A 735 -9.83 -25.76 3.15
C THR A 735 -10.88 -25.89 4.25
N HIS A 736 -11.67 -24.86 4.54
CA HIS A 736 -12.72 -24.93 5.54
C HIS A 736 -13.77 -25.99 5.18
N ILE A 737 -14.29 -25.98 3.96
CA ILE A 737 -15.26 -26.97 3.50
C ILE A 737 -14.66 -28.38 3.49
N LEU A 738 -13.41 -28.53 3.04
CA LEU A 738 -12.70 -29.81 3.12
C LEU A 738 -12.60 -30.30 4.57
N LYS A 739 -12.23 -29.44 5.53
CA LYS A 739 -12.08 -29.84 6.93
C LYS A 739 -13.41 -30.27 7.56
N GLN A 740 -14.50 -29.62 7.15
CA GLN A 740 -15.84 -29.94 7.66
C GLN A 740 -16.46 -31.19 7.03
N THR A 741 -16.17 -31.45 5.75
CA THR A 741 -16.93 -32.42 4.94
C THR A 741 -16.10 -33.57 4.38
N GLY A 742 -14.78 -33.40 4.26
CA GLY A 742 -13.89 -34.30 3.53
C GLY A 742 -14.09 -34.33 2.01
N SER A 743 -15.05 -33.56 1.47
CA SER A 743 -15.47 -33.66 0.07
C SER A 743 -14.79 -32.62 -0.82
N TYR A 744 -13.93 -33.09 -1.72
CA TYR A 744 -13.35 -32.26 -2.78
C TYR A 744 -14.41 -31.64 -3.70
N GLU A 745 -15.53 -32.34 -3.89
CA GLU A 745 -16.65 -31.85 -4.69
C GLU A 745 -17.33 -30.64 -4.03
N GLN A 746 -17.71 -30.76 -2.76
CA GLN A 746 -18.33 -29.65 -2.04
C GLN A 746 -17.39 -28.44 -1.91
N ALA A 747 -16.10 -28.70 -1.69
CA ALA A 747 -15.09 -27.64 -1.67
C ALA A 747 -14.95 -26.95 -3.04
N SER A 748 -15.06 -27.69 -4.13
CA SER A 748 -15.02 -27.13 -5.49
C SER A 748 -16.20 -26.20 -5.77
N TYR A 749 -17.38 -26.50 -5.22
CA TYR A 749 -18.57 -25.65 -5.35
C TYR A 749 -18.40 -24.30 -4.66
N ALA A 750 -17.78 -24.28 -3.47
CA ALA A 750 -17.52 -23.07 -2.70
C ALA A 750 -16.60 -22.06 -3.44
N ILE A 751 -15.79 -22.54 -4.38
CA ILE A 751 -14.87 -21.71 -5.15
C ILE A 751 -15.15 -21.72 -6.66
N GLN A 752 -16.27 -22.31 -7.10
CA GLN A 752 -16.64 -22.42 -8.51
C GLN A 752 -15.50 -23.01 -9.35
N ASP A 753 -14.94 -24.15 -8.94
CA ASP A 753 -13.88 -24.88 -9.63
C ASP A 753 -14.24 -26.37 -9.78
N THR A 754 -13.32 -27.20 -10.31
CA THR A 754 -13.55 -28.65 -10.39
C THR A 754 -12.89 -29.42 -9.24
N PRO A 755 -13.42 -30.61 -8.87
CA PRO A 755 -12.85 -31.43 -7.79
C PRO A 755 -11.37 -31.77 -8.02
N ASP A 756 -10.97 -32.08 -9.26
CA ASP A 756 -9.58 -32.41 -9.62
C ASP A 756 -8.62 -31.26 -9.34
N VAL A 757 -9.04 -30.03 -9.69
CA VAL A 757 -8.28 -28.82 -9.41
C VAL A 757 -8.16 -28.64 -7.90
N VAL A 758 -9.24 -28.87 -7.14
CA VAL A 758 -9.17 -28.77 -5.68
C VAL A 758 -8.20 -29.81 -5.10
N GLN A 759 -8.23 -31.04 -5.60
CA GLN A 759 -7.37 -32.11 -5.10
C GLN A 759 -5.88 -31.84 -5.36
N GLN A 760 -5.55 -31.33 -6.56
CA GLN A 760 -4.17 -30.99 -6.92
C GLN A 760 -3.59 -29.85 -6.08
N HIS A 761 -4.43 -28.95 -5.58
CA HIS A 761 -3.99 -27.66 -5.03
C HIS A 761 -4.25 -27.51 -3.53
N TYR A 762 -5.26 -28.22 -3.02
CA TYR A 762 -5.67 -28.25 -1.62
C TYR A 762 -5.54 -29.66 -1.03
N GLY A 763 -4.79 -30.55 -1.70
CA GLY A 763 -4.45 -31.90 -1.22
C GLY A 763 -3.58 -31.92 0.05
N ARG A 764 -3.14 -30.75 0.54
CA ARG A 764 -2.34 -30.54 1.76
C ARG A 764 -3.16 -30.65 3.05
N PHE A 765 -4.24 -31.41 3.01
CA PHE A 765 -4.99 -31.84 4.17
C PHE A 765 -4.02 -32.61 5.09
N LEU A 766 -3.76 -32.09 6.28
CA LEU A 766 -2.75 -32.69 7.17
C LEU A 766 -3.18 -34.14 7.49
N PRO A 767 -2.25 -35.10 7.61
CA PRO A 767 -2.60 -36.47 7.97
C PRO A 767 -3.48 -36.57 9.23
N GLN A 768 -3.27 -35.65 10.17
CA GLN A 768 -4.06 -35.49 11.40
C GLN A 768 -5.51 -35.10 11.13
N ASP A 769 -5.77 -34.16 10.21
CA ASP A 769 -7.13 -33.77 9.81
C ASP A 769 -7.88 -34.97 9.18
N LYS A 770 -7.18 -35.78 8.36
CA LYS A 770 -7.78 -37.01 7.76
C LYS A 770 -8.16 -38.02 8.83
N ALA A 771 -7.24 -38.25 9.78
CA ALA A 771 -7.46 -39.18 10.89
C ALA A 771 -8.59 -38.69 11.81
N ALA A 772 -8.68 -37.39 12.10
CA ALA A 772 -9.75 -36.82 12.91
C ALA A 772 -11.13 -36.94 12.23
N LEU A 773 -11.20 -36.71 10.91
CA LEU A 773 -12.44 -36.90 10.16
C LEU A 773 -12.88 -38.37 10.13
N ALA A 774 -11.93 -39.28 9.90
CA ALA A 774 -12.19 -40.72 9.96
C ALA A 774 -12.65 -41.15 11.35
N ALA A 775 -12.00 -40.66 12.41
CA ALA A 775 -12.39 -40.92 13.80
C ALA A 775 -13.81 -40.43 14.10
N LYS A 776 -14.20 -39.24 13.60
CA LYS A 776 -15.57 -38.72 13.79
C LYS A 776 -16.62 -39.65 13.18
N ILE A 777 -16.38 -40.16 11.97
CA ILE A 777 -17.30 -41.11 11.30
C ILE A 777 -17.33 -42.44 12.05
N LEU A 778 -16.17 -42.96 12.48
CA LEU A 778 -16.09 -44.19 13.26
C LEU A 778 -16.80 -44.05 14.61
N ASN A 779 -16.65 -42.91 15.30
CA ASN A 779 -17.28 -42.64 16.59
C ASN A 779 -18.80 -42.59 16.52
N GLN A 780 -19.39 -42.17 15.40
CA GLN A 780 -20.85 -42.22 15.21
C GLN A 780 -21.40 -43.66 15.31
N VAL A 781 -20.62 -44.66 14.91
CA VAL A 781 -21.00 -46.08 15.04
C VAL A 781 -20.96 -46.50 16.52
N TRP A 782 -19.99 -46.01 17.27
CA TRP A 782 -19.84 -46.30 18.70
C TRP A 782 -20.84 -45.51 19.58
N GLU A 783 -21.27 -44.33 19.15
CA GLU A 783 -22.30 -43.52 19.85
C GLU A 783 -23.73 -44.02 19.57
N ALA A 784 -23.94 -44.73 18.45
CA ALA A 784 -25.22 -45.32 18.07
C ALA A 784 -25.41 -46.75 18.61
N ALA A 785 -24.38 -47.34 19.21
CA ALA A 785 -24.40 -48.63 19.91
C ALA A 785 -24.59 -48.41 21.40
#